data_AF-A0A8H7BU06-F1
#
_entry.id   AF-A0A8H7BU06-F1
#
_cell.length_a   1.000
_cell.length_b   1.000
_cell.length_c   1.000
_cell.angle_alpha   90.00
_cell.angle_beta   90.00
_cell.angle_gamma   90.00
#
_symmetry.space_group_name_H-M   'P 1'
#
loop_
_entity.id
_entity.type
_entity.pdbx_description
1 polymer ?
#
loop_
_entity_poly.entity_id
_entity_poly.type
_entity_poly.pdbx_seq_one_letter_code
_entity_poly.pdbx_strand_id
1 'polypeptide(L)'
;MSKTRRQREPSRTSTQGEISIEECVQSRRLNHNDTYHQVPEHEISLIQTDLLSWYDCNKRTNMPWRKPTRTDVDKKEIAQRAYEVWISEVMLQQTQVATVIDYYRRWLEAFPTIYDLAEADIEKVNSVWAGLGYYSRARRLWEGARKVVEELDGMLPGNAKDLQQHIPGVGRYTAGAISSIVFGERSAAVDGNVIRVVARLRAIGADPKKAASVEAFWDITTSLVPEARPGDFNQALMELGARVCTPAAMQYETQARLKADAFWTNEKKRKVTVNHDCTICPELQSDLVEEQDYLVTRYPTKAEKKPPRDEECAVYIIQRTTGETKEPMFLISKRPDTGLLAGLWEFPSLELADEETTYKQRSEKAASFIRERYKIDLDDTEQLERHDLGNVVHLFSHIRKVYHAEWISYRSSRIDDVEDKSVKWVTLEELKKSPIPTGLKKALKILEKFQKCEIRMRNRFAGNKQETVRLVSRRITLASLPTIHTQDVECQNYKTDFTRSSTGWVARDMDPETYALTPVGVKMKLLPPRQYIRLHDENHMPFNKYEGRGPTFNSSTYLRYGKVSATVKSARVGGAVTAIILIGDGNDEIDIELLGGDVNHMQTNYFWGHKPLYTVNGAYHNVSGKPIYEDFHTYTVDWQPQRITWSVDGQLVRVKERNDTCEEGVCRFPSQPARVQIGLWDGSKDSGTAEWARGPIDWVRDSVISAYIKAVEIECHPEYNNITGVITEDGELKPYTPPHPTETSSLAENVLPDYRLLPALWLAAILIQL
;
A
#
# COMPACT_ATOMS: atom_id res chain seq x y z
N MET A 1 42.45 8.13 73.57
CA MET A 1 42.91 9.12 72.57
C MET A 1 41.98 8.96 71.36
N SER A 2 41.01 9.84 71.09
CA SER A 2 41.11 11.29 70.83
C SER A 2 41.93 11.63 69.59
N LYS A 3 41.23 11.83 68.46
CA LYS A 3 41.43 12.96 67.53
C LYS A 3 40.10 13.24 66.82
N THR A 4 39.54 14.42 67.08
CA THR A 4 38.15 14.76 66.72
C THR A 4 38.03 15.21 65.26
N ARG A 5 37.10 14.62 64.49
CA ARG A 5 36.74 15.09 63.14
C ARG A 5 35.95 16.39 63.26
N ARG A 6 36.57 17.54 62.96
CA ARG A 6 35.87 18.84 62.97
C ARG A 6 34.72 18.86 61.96
N GLN A 7 33.55 19.29 62.40
CA GLN A 7 32.46 19.69 61.52
C GLN A 7 32.81 20.98 60.76
N ARG A 8 32.16 21.18 59.61
CA ARG A 8 31.83 22.50 59.05
C ARG A 8 30.36 22.47 58.66
N GLU A 9 29.61 23.46 59.12
CA GLU A 9 28.22 23.70 58.74
C GLU A 9 28.13 24.53 57.43
N PRO A 10 26.97 24.57 56.77
CA PRO A 10 26.89 24.92 55.35
C PRO A 10 26.93 26.42 55.06
N SER A 11 27.74 26.80 54.07
CA SER A 11 27.78 28.16 53.53
C SER A 11 26.81 28.33 52.35
N ARG A 12 25.59 28.80 52.68
CA ARG A 12 24.70 29.64 51.85
C ARG A 12 24.53 29.33 50.35
N THR A 13 23.34 28.82 50.02
CA THR A 13 22.48 29.30 48.90
C THR A 13 23.19 29.65 47.58
N SER A 14 23.32 28.66 46.69
CA SER A 14 23.26 28.92 45.26
C SER A 14 21.81 29.26 44.87
N THR A 15 21.59 30.43 44.27
CA THR A 15 20.35 30.74 43.56
C THR A 15 20.08 29.71 42.47
N GLN A 16 18.81 29.46 42.14
CA GLN A 16 18.44 28.78 40.90
C GLN A 16 18.85 29.68 39.73
N GLY A 17 20.01 29.39 39.13
CA GLY A 17 20.38 29.97 37.85
C GLY A 17 19.58 29.29 36.75
N GLU A 18 19.02 30.08 35.84
CA GLU A 18 18.46 29.57 34.60
C GLU A 18 19.62 28.96 33.79
N ILE A 19 19.57 27.65 33.56
CA ILE A 19 20.55 26.96 32.71
C ILE A 19 20.27 27.42 31.28
N SER A 20 21.24 28.06 30.63
CA SER A 20 21.06 28.51 29.25
C SER A 20 20.97 27.30 28.31
N ILE A 21 20.29 27.48 27.18
CA ILE A 21 20.14 26.40 26.20
C ILE A 21 21.52 25.96 25.66
N GLU A 22 22.48 26.87 25.58
CA GLU A 22 23.87 26.56 25.18
C GLU A 22 24.59 25.65 26.19
N GLU A 23 24.48 25.90 27.49
CA GLU A 23 25.04 25.01 28.53
C GLU A 23 24.34 23.63 28.54
N CYS A 24 23.05 23.58 28.19
CA CYS A 24 22.30 22.34 28.04
C CYS A 24 22.68 21.56 26.77
N VAL A 25 22.89 22.24 25.64
CA VAL A 25 23.28 21.61 24.36
C VAL A 25 24.66 20.94 24.46
N GLN A 26 25.59 21.51 25.22
CA GLN A 26 26.90 20.89 25.49
C GLN A 26 26.83 19.74 26.53
N SER A 27 25.68 19.51 27.19
CA SER A 27 25.56 18.61 28.33
C SER A 27 24.22 17.85 28.36
N ARG A 28 24.25 16.61 27.84
CA ARG A 28 23.28 15.51 28.07
C ARG A 28 21.96 15.53 27.27
N ARG A 29 21.99 15.15 25.99
CA ARG A 29 20.80 14.64 25.24
C ARG A 29 20.24 13.27 25.75
N LEU A 30 20.47 12.92 27.02
CA LEU A 30 20.08 11.63 27.65
C LEU A 30 19.47 11.78 29.05
N ASN A 31 19.55 12.98 29.65
CA ASN A 31 19.08 13.28 31.01
C ASN A 31 18.20 14.52 30.99
N HIS A 32 16.94 14.33 30.64
CA HIS A 32 15.89 15.33 30.77
C HIS A 32 14.74 14.79 31.60
N ASN A 33 13.85 15.69 32.01
CA ASN A 33 12.59 15.41 32.69
C ASN A 33 11.41 15.78 31.76
N ASP A 34 10.18 15.50 32.18
CA ASP A 34 8.99 15.71 31.33
C ASP A 34 8.79 17.17 30.86
N THR A 35 9.30 18.17 31.61
CA THR A 35 9.21 19.59 31.22
C THR A 35 9.99 19.94 29.94
N TYR A 36 10.99 19.15 29.54
CA TYR A 36 11.68 19.34 28.25
C TYR A 36 10.72 19.21 27.04
N HIS A 37 9.71 18.34 27.15
CA HIS A 37 8.73 18.14 26.08
C HIS A 37 7.61 19.19 26.05
N GLN A 38 7.49 20.05 27.08
CA GLN A 38 6.48 21.12 27.15
C GLN A 38 6.87 22.34 26.32
N VAL A 39 5.89 23.10 25.82
CA VAL A 39 6.10 24.32 25.03
C VAL A 39 6.07 25.55 25.95
N PRO A 40 7.13 26.37 26.02
CA PRO A 40 7.12 27.66 26.72
C PRO A 40 6.09 28.64 26.16
N GLU A 41 5.47 29.47 27.02
CA GLU A 41 4.40 30.41 26.61
C GLU A 41 4.79 31.34 25.45
N HIS A 42 6.05 31.78 25.39
CA HIS A 42 6.54 32.63 24.31
C HIS A 42 6.70 31.88 22.97
N GLU A 43 7.00 30.57 22.99
CA GLU A 43 6.98 29.73 21.79
C GLU A 43 5.53 29.49 21.32
N ILE A 44 4.58 29.30 22.24
CA ILE A 44 3.17 29.06 21.92
C ILE A 44 2.61 30.19 21.04
N SER A 45 2.82 31.46 21.42
CA SER A 45 2.29 32.61 20.65
C SER A 45 2.89 32.72 19.25
N LEU A 46 4.15 32.33 19.05
CA LEU A 46 4.81 32.33 17.74
C LEU A 46 4.26 31.18 16.88
N ILE A 47 4.23 29.97 17.42
CA ILE A 47 3.69 28.77 16.76
C ILE A 47 2.24 29.00 16.31
N GLN A 48 1.41 29.64 17.14
CA GLN A 48 0.03 30.00 16.79
C GLN A 48 -0.03 31.00 15.62
N THR A 49 0.78 32.06 15.68
CA THR A 49 0.77 33.13 14.67
C THR A 49 1.27 32.63 13.32
N ASP A 50 2.42 31.96 13.29
CA ASP A 50 3.06 31.52 12.05
C ASP A 50 2.24 30.41 11.38
N LEU A 51 1.74 29.44 12.15
CA LEU A 51 0.99 28.30 11.61
C LEU A 51 -0.36 28.74 11.03
N LEU A 52 -1.07 29.68 11.67
CA LEU A 52 -2.32 30.24 11.13
C LEU A 52 -2.05 31.07 9.88
N SER A 53 -0.99 31.89 9.87
CA SER A 53 -0.60 32.71 8.71
C SER A 53 -0.26 31.84 7.49
N TRP A 54 0.55 30.79 7.68
CA TRP A 54 0.81 29.80 6.64
C TRP A 54 -0.46 29.10 6.18
N TYR A 55 -1.32 28.65 7.11
CA TYR A 55 -2.54 27.93 6.78
C TYR A 55 -3.47 28.76 5.92
N ASP A 56 -3.63 30.05 6.21
CA ASP A 56 -4.47 30.93 5.39
C ASP A 56 -3.98 31.08 3.94
N CYS A 57 -2.66 31.03 3.70
CA CYS A 57 -2.07 31.01 2.37
C CYS A 57 -2.07 29.61 1.70
N ASN A 58 -1.86 28.54 2.47
CA ASN A 58 -1.49 27.21 1.95
C ASN A 58 -2.56 26.11 2.11
N LYS A 59 -3.69 26.38 2.77
CA LYS A 59 -4.77 25.40 2.96
C LYS A 59 -5.39 24.95 1.63
N ARG A 60 -5.50 23.64 1.42
CA ARG A 60 -6.19 23.06 0.25
C ARG A 60 -7.66 23.49 0.23
N THR A 61 -8.05 24.14 -0.85
CA THR A 61 -9.41 24.67 -1.12
C THR A 61 -10.35 23.64 -1.77
N ASN A 62 -9.83 22.52 -2.26
CA ASN A 62 -10.61 21.50 -2.98
C ASN A 62 -11.36 20.49 -2.09
N MET A 63 -11.34 20.67 -0.76
CA MET A 63 -12.08 19.84 0.20
C MET A 63 -13.47 20.44 0.48
N PRO A 64 -14.58 19.82 0.04
CA PRO A 64 -15.92 20.41 0.11
C PRO A 64 -16.46 20.63 1.54
N TRP A 65 -15.88 19.95 2.54
CA TRP A 65 -16.20 20.15 3.96
C TRP A 65 -15.49 21.36 4.58
N ARG A 66 -14.48 21.96 3.92
CA ARG A 66 -13.86 23.21 4.37
C ARG A 66 -14.68 24.40 3.86
N LYS A 67 -15.48 24.99 4.75
CA LYS A 67 -16.21 26.24 4.51
C LYS A 67 -15.64 27.35 5.41
N PRO A 68 -15.65 28.62 5.00
CA PRO A 68 -15.24 29.74 5.86
C PRO A 68 -16.08 29.80 7.14
N THR A 69 -15.42 30.11 8.26
CA THR A 69 -16.09 30.40 9.52
C THR A 69 -16.93 31.67 9.40
N ARG A 70 -18.21 31.60 9.74
CA ARG A 70 -19.15 32.74 9.79
C ARG A 70 -19.55 33.01 11.23
N THR A 71 -19.68 34.29 11.57
CA THR A 71 -20.12 34.77 12.90
C THR A 71 -21.59 35.21 12.92
N ASP A 72 -22.25 35.19 11.76
CA ASP A 72 -23.61 35.69 11.49
C ASP A 72 -24.56 34.54 11.06
N VAL A 73 -24.38 33.36 11.65
CA VAL A 73 -25.12 32.13 11.31
C VAL A 73 -26.29 31.87 12.25
N ASP A 74 -27.41 31.41 11.70
CA ASP A 74 -28.55 30.95 12.52
C ASP A 74 -28.32 29.53 13.10
N LYS A 75 -29.20 29.10 14.02
CA LYS A 75 -29.08 27.78 14.65
C LYS A 75 -29.14 26.61 13.67
N LYS A 76 -29.86 26.73 12.55
CA LYS A 76 -29.97 25.70 11.52
C LYS A 76 -28.71 25.66 10.65
N GLU A 77 -28.13 26.81 10.32
CA GLU A 77 -26.83 26.89 9.66
C GLU A 77 -25.72 26.26 10.51
N ILE A 78 -25.73 26.50 11.83
CA ILE A 78 -24.79 25.84 12.77
C ILE A 78 -25.05 24.32 12.84
N ALA A 79 -26.31 23.88 12.98
CA ALA A 79 -26.64 22.44 13.03
C ALA A 79 -26.22 21.71 11.74
N GLN A 80 -26.49 22.31 10.58
CA GLN A 80 -26.06 21.79 9.28
C GLN A 80 -24.53 21.78 9.17
N ARG A 81 -23.84 22.82 9.65
CA ARG A 81 -22.37 22.85 9.67
C ARG A 81 -21.77 21.78 10.59
N ALA A 82 -22.41 21.51 11.72
CA ALA A 82 -22.02 20.44 12.64
C ALA A 82 -22.15 19.06 11.99
N TYR A 83 -23.28 18.79 11.32
CA TYR A 83 -23.49 17.59 10.53
C TYR A 83 -22.44 17.44 9.42
N GLU A 84 -22.21 18.48 8.62
CA GLU A 84 -21.24 18.49 7.51
C GLU A 84 -19.81 18.15 7.94
N VAL A 85 -19.35 18.69 9.08
CA VAL A 85 -18.01 18.41 9.63
C VAL A 85 -17.97 17.01 10.25
N TRP A 86 -19.01 16.59 10.97
CA TRP A 86 -19.05 15.26 11.56
C TRP A 86 -18.94 14.15 10.51
N ILE A 87 -19.64 14.30 9.37
CA ILE A 87 -19.52 13.36 8.24
C ILE A 87 -18.09 13.35 7.66
N SER A 88 -17.44 14.51 7.45
CA SER A 88 -16.07 14.53 6.90
C SER A 88 -15.08 13.89 7.86
N GLU A 89 -15.13 14.22 9.15
CA GLU A 89 -14.20 13.69 10.15
C GLU A 89 -14.32 12.18 10.29
N VAL A 90 -15.54 11.63 10.30
CA VAL A 90 -15.73 10.17 10.37
C VAL A 90 -15.34 9.48 9.05
N MET A 91 -15.57 10.11 7.88
CA MET A 91 -15.07 9.57 6.61
C MET A 91 -13.54 9.56 6.52
N LEU A 92 -12.86 10.61 7.01
CA LEU A 92 -11.40 10.76 6.96
C LEU A 92 -10.64 9.79 7.89
N GLN A 93 -11.30 9.20 8.89
CA GLN A 93 -10.70 8.16 9.74
C GLN A 93 -10.06 7.05 8.89
N GLN A 94 -8.73 6.95 8.94
CA GLN A 94 -7.91 5.99 8.20
C GLN A 94 -8.15 5.96 6.67
N THR A 95 -8.66 7.05 6.08
CA THR A 95 -9.05 7.13 4.66
C THR A 95 -8.48 8.38 4.01
N GLN A 96 -7.95 8.28 2.79
CA GLN A 96 -7.26 9.40 2.14
C GLN A 96 -8.23 10.47 1.63
N VAL A 97 -7.84 11.76 1.76
CA VAL A 97 -8.65 12.93 1.34
C VAL A 97 -9.17 12.79 -0.09
N ALA A 98 -8.30 12.39 -1.03
CA ALA A 98 -8.67 12.23 -2.44
C ALA A 98 -9.77 11.17 -2.66
N THR A 99 -9.83 10.13 -1.83
CA THR A 99 -10.92 9.15 -1.85
C THR A 99 -12.19 9.70 -1.22
N VAL A 100 -12.08 10.45 -0.11
CA VAL A 100 -13.24 10.93 0.65
C VAL A 100 -14.06 11.96 -0.14
N ILE A 101 -13.44 12.82 -0.96
CA ILE A 101 -14.11 13.88 -1.72
C ILE A 101 -15.37 13.40 -2.48
N ASP A 102 -15.30 12.28 -3.19
CA ASP A 102 -16.43 11.77 -4.00
C ASP A 102 -17.39 10.84 -3.23
N TYR A 103 -17.04 10.44 -2.00
CA TYR A 103 -18.00 9.81 -1.08
C TYR A 103 -18.79 10.86 -0.31
N TYR A 104 -18.13 11.94 0.12
CA TYR A 104 -18.75 13.06 0.82
C TYR A 104 -19.83 13.74 -0.03
N ARG A 105 -19.54 14.00 -1.32
CA ARG A 105 -20.53 14.56 -2.27
C ARG A 105 -21.77 13.68 -2.40
N ARG A 106 -21.60 12.39 -2.72
CA ARG A 106 -22.71 11.43 -2.84
C ARG A 106 -23.46 11.18 -1.53
N TRP A 107 -22.80 11.38 -0.38
CA TRP A 107 -23.43 11.29 0.92
C TRP A 107 -24.33 12.49 1.21
N LEU A 108 -23.87 13.73 0.97
CA LEU A 108 -24.73 14.91 1.11
C LEU A 108 -25.80 15.01 0.01
N GLU A 109 -25.60 14.37 -1.14
CA GLU A 109 -26.64 14.20 -2.17
C GLU A 109 -27.72 13.20 -1.73
N ALA A 110 -27.35 12.14 -1.01
CA ALA A 110 -28.29 11.11 -0.53
C ALA A 110 -28.93 11.45 0.83
N PHE A 111 -28.22 12.19 1.69
CA PHE A 111 -28.60 12.58 3.04
C PHE A 111 -28.19 14.06 3.30
N PRO A 112 -28.91 15.05 2.75
CA PRO A 112 -28.53 16.47 2.83
C PRO A 112 -28.38 17.01 4.25
N THR A 113 -29.23 16.57 5.18
CA THR A 113 -29.22 16.96 6.59
C THR A 113 -29.12 15.74 7.52
N ILE A 114 -28.96 16.00 8.82
CA ILE A 114 -28.99 14.97 9.86
C ILE A 114 -30.35 14.25 9.97
N TYR A 115 -31.45 14.91 9.55
CA TYR A 115 -32.79 14.32 9.54
C TYR A 115 -32.93 13.28 8.43
N ASP A 116 -32.44 13.58 7.22
CA ASP A 116 -32.45 12.63 6.10
C ASP A 116 -31.62 11.37 6.42
N LEU A 117 -30.51 11.53 7.16
CA LEU A 117 -29.72 10.41 7.65
C LEU A 117 -30.42 9.63 8.78
N ALA A 118 -31.19 10.30 9.64
CA ALA A 118 -31.92 9.66 10.73
C ALA A 118 -33.12 8.82 10.23
N GLU A 119 -33.84 9.31 9.23
CA GLU A 119 -34.98 8.61 8.62
C GLU A 119 -34.57 7.46 7.69
N ALA A 120 -33.36 7.53 7.10
CA ALA A 120 -32.84 6.51 6.19
C ALA A 120 -32.75 5.11 6.80
N ASP A 121 -32.92 4.07 5.96
CA ASP A 121 -32.64 2.70 6.36
C ASP A 121 -31.13 2.35 6.32
N ILE A 122 -30.74 1.37 7.11
CA ILE A 122 -29.32 0.96 7.25
C ILE A 122 -28.74 0.30 5.98
N GLU A 123 -29.56 -0.25 5.09
CA GLU A 123 -29.08 -0.79 3.80
C GLU A 123 -28.80 0.33 2.81
N LYS A 124 -29.64 1.37 2.76
CA LYS A 124 -29.38 2.62 2.03
C LYS A 124 -28.09 3.28 2.52
N VAL A 125 -27.91 3.45 3.84
CA VAL A 125 -26.67 3.96 4.44
C VAL A 125 -25.45 3.13 4.04
N ASN A 126 -25.52 1.80 4.17
CA ASN A 126 -24.43 0.90 3.76
C ASN A 126 -24.16 0.93 2.25
N SER A 127 -25.17 1.18 1.41
CA SER A 127 -25.03 1.29 -0.05
C SER A 127 -24.29 2.57 -0.48
N VAL A 128 -24.52 3.71 0.19
CA VAL A 128 -23.84 4.98 -0.09
C VAL A 128 -22.38 4.93 0.38
N TRP A 129 -22.14 4.29 1.54
CA TRP A 129 -20.80 4.03 2.09
C TRP A 129 -20.01 2.92 1.36
N ALA A 130 -20.65 2.18 0.45
CA ALA A 130 -20.09 0.98 -0.16
C ALA A 130 -18.76 1.27 -0.89
N GLY A 131 -17.68 0.67 -0.37
CA GLY A 131 -16.31 0.84 -0.87
C GLY A 131 -15.39 1.67 0.03
N LEU A 132 -15.91 2.49 0.95
CA LEU A 132 -15.10 3.33 1.85
C LEU A 132 -14.46 2.55 3.01
N GLY A 133 -14.93 1.33 3.27
CA GLY A 133 -14.43 0.45 4.32
C GLY A 133 -14.83 0.87 5.74
N TYR A 134 -14.59 -0.01 6.71
CA TYR A 134 -14.98 0.15 8.11
C TYR A 134 -16.46 0.57 8.27
N TYR A 135 -17.39 -0.26 7.78
CA TYR A 135 -18.83 0.00 7.74
C TYR A 135 -19.48 0.27 9.12
N SER A 136 -18.83 -0.16 10.21
CA SER A 136 -19.19 0.24 11.57
C SER A 136 -19.22 1.76 11.77
N ARG A 137 -18.40 2.53 11.02
CA ARG A 137 -18.45 4.01 10.99
C ARG A 137 -19.80 4.52 10.48
N ALA A 138 -20.26 4.01 9.33
CA ALA A 138 -21.56 4.38 8.74
C ALA A 138 -22.72 4.03 9.68
N ARG A 139 -22.68 2.84 10.29
CA ARG A 139 -23.65 2.42 11.29
C ARG A 139 -23.65 3.35 12.51
N ARG A 140 -22.49 3.72 13.05
CA ARG A 140 -22.41 4.65 14.20
C ARG A 140 -22.87 6.07 13.86
N LEU A 141 -22.58 6.56 12.66
CA LEU A 141 -23.13 7.82 12.15
C LEU A 141 -24.66 7.79 12.13
N TRP A 142 -25.25 6.72 11.59
CA TRP A 142 -26.70 6.53 11.55
C TRP A 142 -27.33 6.40 12.95
N GLU A 143 -26.78 5.55 13.82
CA GLU A 143 -27.21 5.40 15.22
C GLU A 143 -27.12 6.74 15.99
N GLY A 144 -26.07 7.53 15.74
CA GLY A 144 -25.90 8.84 16.36
C GLY A 144 -26.80 9.92 15.76
N ALA A 145 -27.02 9.94 14.45
CA ALA A 145 -27.89 10.92 13.78
C ALA A 145 -29.33 10.77 14.26
N ARG A 146 -29.81 9.52 14.32
CA ARG A 146 -31.07 9.17 14.97
C ARG A 146 -31.14 9.67 16.40
N LYS A 147 -30.14 9.38 17.22
CA LYS A 147 -30.10 9.87 18.61
C LYS A 147 -30.15 11.40 18.70
N VAL A 148 -29.42 12.12 17.85
CA VAL A 148 -29.40 13.60 17.83
C VAL A 148 -30.75 14.18 17.40
N VAL A 149 -31.47 13.53 16.48
CA VAL A 149 -32.85 13.93 16.11
C VAL A 149 -33.86 13.57 17.21
N GLU A 150 -33.76 12.36 17.80
CA GLU A 150 -34.70 11.83 18.80
C GLU A 150 -34.54 12.48 20.20
N GLU A 151 -33.32 12.85 20.61
CA GLU A 151 -33.02 13.39 21.96
C GLU A 151 -32.59 14.87 21.97
N LEU A 152 -32.10 15.43 20.85
CA LEU A 152 -31.41 16.75 20.83
C LEU A 152 -31.92 17.72 19.74
N ASP A 153 -33.13 17.52 19.20
CA ASP A 153 -33.76 18.41 18.18
C ASP A 153 -32.87 18.65 16.94
N GLY A 154 -32.14 17.62 16.52
CA GLY A 154 -31.21 17.67 15.39
C GLY A 154 -29.91 18.45 15.65
N MET A 155 -29.67 18.91 16.88
CA MET A 155 -28.52 19.74 17.24
C MET A 155 -27.42 18.92 17.94
N LEU A 156 -26.23 18.88 17.34
CA LEU A 156 -25.04 18.30 17.99
C LEU A 156 -24.61 19.16 19.19
N PRO A 157 -24.13 18.56 20.31
CA PRO A 157 -23.60 19.31 21.45
C PRO A 157 -22.43 20.22 21.06
N GLY A 158 -22.41 21.43 21.60
CA GLY A 158 -21.40 22.45 21.24
C GLY A 158 -20.02 22.29 21.88
N ASN A 159 -19.80 21.25 22.68
CA ASN A 159 -18.58 21.04 23.46
C ASN A 159 -18.05 19.60 23.31
N ALA A 160 -16.72 19.41 23.33
CA ALA A 160 -16.09 18.13 23.05
C ALA A 160 -16.45 17.04 24.09
N LYS A 161 -16.65 17.43 25.36
CA LYS A 161 -16.99 16.50 26.43
C LYS A 161 -18.32 15.80 26.16
N ASP A 162 -19.37 16.57 25.91
CA ASP A 162 -20.72 16.03 25.74
C ASP A 162 -20.87 15.37 24.35
N LEU A 163 -20.15 15.85 23.33
CA LEU A 163 -19.98 15.14 22.05
C LEU A 163 -19.42 13.72 22.25
N GLN A 164 -18.32 13.59 23.00
CA GLN A 164 -17.68 12.29 23.28
C GLN A 164 -18.51 11.40 24.22
N GLN A 165 -19.24 11.99 25.18
CA GLN A 165 -20.01 11.24 26.17
C GLN A 165 -21.37 10.76 25.66
N HIS A 166 -21.99 11.46 24.70
CA HIS A 166 -23.38 11.21 24.32
C HIS A 166 -23.60 10.77 22.87
N ILE A 167 -22.66 11.00 21.94
CA ILE A 167 -22.88 10.71 20.51
C ILE A 167 -22.17 9.40 20.07
N PRO A 168 -22.91 8.37 19.63
CA PRO A 168 -22.35 7.11 19.13
C PRO A 168 -21.23 7.29 18.10
N GLY A 169 -20.07 6.68 18.35
CA GLY A 169 -18.91 6.69 17.44
C GLY A 169 -18.04 7.95 17.47
N VAL A 170 -18.42 8.97 18.25
CA VAL A 170 -17.60 10.18 18.41
C VAL A 170 -16.55 9.96 19.51
N GLY A 171 -15.31 9.71 19.10
CA GLY A 171 -14.15 9.67 19.99
C GLY A 171 -13.54 11.06 20.23
N ARG A 172 -12.62 11.17 21.21
CA ARG A 172 -11.93 12.43 21.63
C ARG A 172 -11.44 13.29 20.46
N TYR A 173 -10.84 12.67 19.43
CA TYR A 173 -10.45 13.34 18.18
C TYR A 173 -11.63 14.02 17.46
N THR A 174 -12.64 13.24 17.10
CA THR A 174 -13.81 13.74 16.35
C THR A 174 -14.62 14.74 17.18
N ALA A 175 -14.66 14.57 18.50
CA ALA A 175 -15.29 15.53 19.41
C ALA A 175 -14.60 16.90 19.36
N GLY A 176 -13.28 16.95 19.58
CA GLY A 176 -12.50 18.18 19.53
C GLY A 176 -12.42 18.81 18.14
N ALA A 177 -12.44 17.99 17.08
CA ALA A 177 -12.54 18.47 15.71
C ALA A 177 -13.87 19.20 15.46
N ILE A 178 -15.01 18.59 15.79
CA ILE A 178 -16.33 19.22 15.62
C ILE A 178 -16.43 20.48 16.49
N SER A 179 -16.09 20.41 17.79
CA SER A 179 -16.28 21.53 18.70
C SER A 179 -15.41 22.74 18.36
N SER A 180 -14.15 22.54 17.97
CA SER A 180 -13.27 23.63 17.58
C SER A 180 -13.58 24.21 16.19
N ILE A 181 -13.93 23.38 15.20
CA ILE A 181 -14.21 23.82 13.81
C ILE A 181 -15.58 24.48 13.69
N VAL A 182 -16.58 24.05 14.46
CA VAL A 182 -17.99 24.47 14.29
C VAL A 182 -18.44 25.42 15.39
N PHE A 183 -18.06 25.15 16.63
CA PHE A 183 -18.54 25.89 17.81
C PHE A 183 -17.49 26.82 18.42
N GLY A 184 -16.26 26.81 17.89
CA GLY A 184 -15.17 27.66 18.37
C GLY A 184 -14.61 27.27 19.74
N GLU A 185 -14.90 26.05 20.24
CA GLU A 185 -14.36 25.58 21.52
C GLU A 185 -12.83 25.42 21.45
N ARG A 186 -12.13 25.85 22.49
CA ARG A 186 -10.68 25.63 22.67
C ARG A 186 -10.38 24.17 23.06
N SER A 187 -10.66 23.26 22.13
CA SER A 187 -10.36 21.82 22.25
C SER A 187 -9.34 21.39 21.21
N ALA A 188 -8.41 20.51 21.59
CA ALA A 188 -7.46 19.88 20.66
C ALA A 188 -8.14 18.82 19.78
N ALA A 189 -7.61 18.60 18.58
CA ALA A 189 -8.02 17.51 17.68
C ALA A 189 -6.80 16.71 17.22
N VAL A 190 -6.35 15.76 18.05
CA VAL A 190 -5.11 15.00 17.81
C VAL A 190 -5.36 13.76 16.95
N ASP A 191 -4.77 13.74 15.75
CA ASP A 191 -4.73 12.60 14.83
C ASP A 191 -3.28 12.09 14.60
N GLY A 192 -3.10 11.12 13.71
CA GLY A 192 -1.77 10.60 13.33
C GLY A 192 -0.87 11.60 12.58
N ASN A 193 -1.40 12.73 12.10
CA ASN A 193 -0.63 13.84 11.54
C ASN A 193 -0.20 14.80 12.65
N VAL A 194 -1.10 15.20 13.56
CA VAL A 194 -0.78 16.03 14.72
C VAL A 194 0.24 15.35 15.63
N ILE A 195 0.06 14.07 15.97
CA ILE A 195 1.04 13.28 16.75
C ILE A 195 2.44 13.38 16.11
N ARG A 196 2.52 13.29 14.77
CA ARG A 196 3.80 13.32 14.06
C ARG A 196 4.44 14.71 14.04
N VAL A 197 3.63 15.78 13.92
CA VAL A 197 4.10 17.17 14.06
C VAL A 197 4.64 17.40 15.47
N VAL A 198 3.85 17.09 16.51
CA VAL A 198 4.22 17.33 17.91
C VAL A 198 5.42 16.47 18.34
N ALA A 199 5.47 15.20 17.94
CA ALA A 199 6.61 14.33 18.24
C ALA A 199 7.93 14.85 17.67
N ARG A 200 7.89 15.46 16.49
CA ARG A 200 9.07 16.05 15.83
C ARG A 200 9.44 17.40 16.44
N LEU A 201 8.46 18.24 16.69
CA LEU A 201 8.62 19.55 17.33
C LEU A 201 9.23 19.45 18.73
N ARG A 202 8.84 18.45 19.52
CA ARG A 202 9.29 18.27 20.93
C ARG A 202 10.14 17.01 21.16
N ALA A 203 10.68 16.39 20.11
CA ALA A 203 11.54 15.20 20.16
C ALA A 203 11.01 14.04 21.03
N ILE A 204 9.71 13.71 20.91
CA ILE A 204 9.06 12.65 21.68
C ILE A 204 9.24 11.31 20.98
N GLY A 205 10.28 10.57 21.37
CA GLY A 205 10.66 9.27 20.80
C GLY A 205 9.92 8.05 21.36
N ALA A 206 8.82 8.27 22.08
CA ALA A 206 8.01 7.20 22.64
C ALA A 206 7.15 6.49 21.56
N ASP A 207 6.70 5.27 21.83
CA ASP A 207 5.64 4.62 21.05
C ASP A 207 4.34 5.45 21.15
N PRO A 208 3.82 6.02 20.04
CA PRO A 208 2.63 6.86 20.04
C PRO A 208 1.30 6.13 20.31
N LYS A 209 1.32 4.81 20.55
CA LYS A 209 0.16 4.01 20.99
C LYS A 209 0.11 3.80 22.50
N LYS A 210 1.19 4.07 23.26
CA LYS A 210 1.21 3.89 24.71
C LYS A 210 0.42 4.99 25.40
N ALA A 211 -0.35 4.64 26.43
CA ALA A 211 -1.29 5.56 27.08
C ALA A 211 -0.63 6.86 27.57
N ALA A 212 0.51 6.78 28.26
CA ALA A 212 1.25 7.96 28.72
C ALA A 212 1.72 8.86 27.55
N SER A 213 2.23 8.27 26.47
CA SER A 213 2.63 9.01 25.26
C SER A 213 1.43 9.67 24.57
N VAL A 214 0.30 8.96 24.49
CA VAL A 214 -0.96 9.49 23.92
C VAL A 214 -1.42 10.71 24.71
N GLU A 215 -1.50 10.63 26.05
CA GLU A 215 -1.89 11.78 26.87
C GLU A 215 -0.89 12.94 26.75
N ALA A 216 0.43 12.67 26.72
CA ALA A 216 1.43 13.72 26.49
C ALA A 216 1.23 14.46 25.14
N PHE A 217 0.87 13.75 24.06
CA PHE A 217 0.51 14.39 22.79
C PHE A 217 -0.78 15.21 22.88
N TRP A 218 -1.77 14.75 23.66
CA TRP A 218 -3.01 15.50 23.92
C TRP A 218 -2.76 16.76 24.74
N ASP A 219 -2.00 16.70 25.81
CA ASP A 219 -1.71 17.83 26.70
C ASP A 219 -0.89 18.91 25.97
N ILE A 220 0.15 18.52 25.24
CA ILE A 220 0.97 19.45 24.45
C ILE A 220 0.16 20.08 23.30
N THR A 221 -0.73 19.32 22.65
CA THR A 221 -1.62 19.94 21.64
C THR A 221 -2.61 20.89 22.30
N THR A 222 -3.14 20.56 23.49
CA THR A 222 -4.13 21.38 24.21
C THR A 222 -3.55 22.70 24.69
N SER A 223 -2.28 22.74 25.15
CA SER A 223 -1.61 24.02 25.46
C SER A 223 -1.38 24.86 24.21
N LEU A 224 -1.03 24.22 23.08
CA LEU A 224 -0.82 24.87 21.78
C LEU A 224 -2.09 25.46 21.15
N VAL A 225 -3.28 24.90 21.39
CA VAL A 225 -4.52 25.45 20.78
C VAL A 225 -4.80 26.88 21.28
N PRO A 226 -4.96 27.87 20.37
CA PRO A 226 -5.29 29.25 20.73
C PRO A 226 -6.75 29.43 21.15
N GLU A 227 -7.05 30.46 21.93
CA GLU A 227 -8.43 30.90 22.20
C GLU A 227 -9.12 31.45 20.94
N ALA A 228 -8.36 32.15 20.08
CA ALA A 228 -8.84 32.64 18.80
C ALA A 228 -8.60 31.61 17.69
N ARG A 229 -9.65 31.29 16.91
CA ARG A 229 -9.61 30.34 15.77
C ARG A 229 -9.10 28.91 16.08
N PRO A 230 -9.51 28.25 17.18
CA PRO A 230 -9.02 26.90 17.52
C PRO A 230 -9.28 25.87 16.40
N GLY A 231 -10.39 25.98 15.69
CA GLY A 231 -10.73 25.11 14.56
C GLY A 231 -9.86 25.27 13.31
N ASP A 232 -9.34 26.48 13.03
CA ASP A 232 -8.35 26.67 11.98
C ASP A 232 -6.99 26.12 12.43
N PHE A 233 -6.60 26.35 13.68
CA PHE A 233 -5.33 25.87 14.24
C PHE A 233 -5.23 24.34 14.25
N ASN A 234 -6.27 23.64 14.69
CA ASN A 234 -6.35 22.18 14.61
C ASN A 234 -6.22 21.69 13.15
N GLN A 235 -6.96 22.29 12.21
CA GLN A 235 -6.85 21.95 10.79
C GLN A 235 -5.47 22.28 10.21
N ALA A 236 -4.80 23.32 10.70
CA ALA A 236 -3.46 23.70 10.28
C ALA A 236 -2.40 22.69 10.73
N LEU A 237 -2.45 22.20 11.97
CA LEU A 237 -1.60 21.10 12.42
C LEU A 237 -1.80 19.83 11.60
N MET A 238 -3.05 19.47 11.29
CA MET A 238 -3.37 18.35 10.41
C MET A 238 -2.86 18.56 8.98
N GLU A 239 -3.02 19.76 8.42
CA GLU A 239 -2.56 20.11 7.06
C GLU A 239 -1.03 20.11 6.95
N LEU A 240 -0.34 20.67 7.95
CA LEU A 240 1.12 20.69 8.06
C LEU A 240 1.67 19.26 8.11
N GLY A 241 1.09 18.40 8.95
CA GLY A 241 1.42 16.99 8.98
C GLY A 241 1.15 16.28 7.65
N ALA A 242 0.00 16.53 7.03
CA ALA A 242 -0.41 15.87 5.79
C ALA A 242 0.41 16.30 4.55
N ARG A 243 0.89 17.55 4.49
CA ARG A 243 1.56 18.12 3.31
C ARG A 243 3.08 18.29 3.44
N VAL A 244 3.58 18.68 4.61
CA VAL A 244 4.98 19.12 4.79
C VAL A 244 5.73 18.15 5.70
N CYS A 245 5.21 17.92 6.90
CA CYS A 245 5.81 17.04 7.90
C CYS A 245 5.41 15.57 7.63
N THR A 246 5.79 15.05 6.46
CA THR A 246 5.35 13.74 5.96
C THR A 246 6.04 12.56 6.66
N PRO A 247 5.52 11.32 6.55
CA PRO A 247 6.19 10.15 7.13
C PRO A 247 7.54 9.80 6.49
N ALA A 248 7.73 10.09 5.19
CA ALA A 248 8.86 9.56 4.41
C ALA A 248 10.01 10.55 4.19
N ALA A 249 9.72 11.86 4.13
CA ALA A 249 10.72 12.90 3.91
C ALA A 249 10.34 14.23 4.57
N MET A 250 11.37 14.97 4.97
CA MET A 250 11.35 16.44 4.98
C MET A 250 11.81 16.90 3.58
N GLN A 251 11.47 18.12 3.16
CA GLN A 251 12.09 18.69 1.97
C GLN A 251 13.60 18.93 2.23
N TYR A 252 14.42 18.65 1.21
CA TYR A 252 15.89 18.60 1.28
C TYR A 252 16.51 19.88 1.89
N GLU A 253 15.92 21.03 1.58
CA GLU A 253 16.37 22.35 2.01
C GLU A 253 16.26 22.56 3.53
N THR A 254 15.26 21.96 4.19
CA THR A 254 15.13 22.01 5.66
C THR A 254 16.19 21.14 6.34
N GLN A 255 16.63 20.06 5.68
CA GLN A 255 17.71 19.19 6.17
C GLN A 255 19.08 19.86 6.05
N ALA A 256 19.27 20.76 5.08
CA ALA A 256 20.48 21.57 4.97
C ALA A 256 20.61 22.61 6.09
N ARG A 257 19.52 23.34 6.42
CA ARG A 257 19.53 24.33 7.52
C ARG A 257 19.84 23.72 8.89
N LEU A 258 19.25 22.56 9.20
CA LEU A 258 19.53 21.82 10.44
C LEU A 258 20.98 21.32 10.59
N LYS A 259 21.80 21.37 9.53
CA LYS A 259 23.27 21.16 9.60
C LYS A 259 24.04 22.46 9.84
N ALA A 260 23.53 23.61 9.40
CA ALA A 260 24.16 24.91 9.61
C ALA A 260 24.05 25.40 11.06
N ASP A 261 22.87 25.21 11.69
CA ASP A 261 22.55 25.72 13.03
C ASP A 261 23.16 24.88 14.18
N ALA A 262 24.31 24.23 13.95
CA ALA A 262 25.15 23.53 14.93
C ALA A 262 24.46 22.48 15.84
N PHE A 263 23.36 21.86 15.40
CA PHE A 263 22.72 20.73 16.12
C PHE A 263 23.54 19.43 16.16
N TRP A 264 24.75 19.44 15.59
CA TRP A 264 25.68 18.33 15.42
C TRP A 264 27.08 18.73 15.92
N THR A 265 27.65 17.95 16.83
CA THR A 265 29.03 18.13 17.32
C THR A 265 29.78 16.80 17.25
N ASN A 266 30.93 16.79 16.59
CA ASN A 266 31.65 15.58 16.18
C ASN A 266 32.56 15.02 17.31
N GLU A 267 31.98 14.78 18.50
CA GLU A 267 32.71 14.24 19.67
C GLU A 267 32.39 12.76 19.97
N LYS A 268 33.42 12.02 20.39
CA LYS A 268 33.41 10.57 20.54
C LYS A 268 32.54 10.12 21.72
N LYS A 269 31.37 9.54 21.42
CA LYS A 269 30.45 8.98 22.42
C LYS A 269 31.12 7.92 23.31
N ARG A 270 31.08 8.12 24.62
CA ARG A 270 31.18 7.01 25.60
C ARG A 270 29.79 6.39 25.77
N LYS A 271 29.68 5.06 25.87
CA LYS A 271 28.50 4.45 26.48
C LYS A 271 28.44 4.86 27.95
N VAL A 272 27.31 5.44 28.36
CA VAL A 272 27.01 5.73 29.76
C VAL A 272 25.58 5.28 30.05
N THR A 273 25.40 4.32 30.95
CA THR A 273 24.10 4.03 31.55
C THR A 273 23.78 5.12 32.57
N VAL A 274 22.63 5.76 32.45
CA VAL A 274 22.22 6.87 33.33
C VAL A 274 20.72 6.77 33.62
N ASN A 275 20.29 7.08 34.84
CA ASN A 275 18.87 7.20 35.14
C ASN A 275 18.21 8.29 34.27
N HIS A 276 17.02 7.98 33.74
CA HIS A 276 16.13 8.93 33.08
C HIS A 276 15.06 9.36 34.09
N ASP A 277 14.83 10.66 34.24
CA ASP A 277 13.78 11.23 35.10
C ASP A 277 12.59 11.76 34.27
N CYS A 278 12.45 11.30 33.03
CA CYS A 278 11.35 11.56 32.11
C CYS A 278 10.48 10.31 31.96
N THR A 279 9.19 10.45 32.25
CA THR A 279 8.19 9.37 32.18
C THR A 279 7.68 9.14 30.76
N ILE A 280 7.81 10.16 29.89
CA ILE A 280 7.31 10.13 28.51
C ILE A 280 8.22 9.28 27.60
N CYS A 281 9.55 9.34 27.76
CA CYS A 281 10.52 8.77 26.79
C CYS A 281 11.43 7.63 27.33
N PRO A 282 10.92 6.60 28.03
CA PRO A 282 11.74 5.60 28.73
C PRO A 282 12.60 4.69 27.83
N GLU A 283 12.32 4.62 26.52
CA GLU A 283 12.99 3.70 25.58
C GLU A 283 14.12 4.37 24.77
N LEU A 284 14.36 5.67 24.94
CA LEU A 284 15.32 6.43 24.11
C LEU A 284 16.80 6.25 24.51
N GLN A 285 17.11 5.49 25.57
CA GLN A 285 18.41 5.55 26.23
C GLN A 285 19.50 4.58 25.72
N SER A 286 19.15 3.44 25.13
CA SER A 286 20.13 2.39 24.80
C SER A 286 20.80 2.55 23.43
N ASP A 287 20.11 3.21 22.50
CA ASP A 287 20.31 2.97 21.05
C ASP A 287 20.99 4.12 20.30
N LEU A 288 21.31 5.25 20.94
CA LEU A 288 21.88 6.44 20.28
C LEU A 288 23.38 6.29 19.97
N VAL A 289 23.76 5.34 19.12
CA VAL A 289 25.17 4.98 18.82
C VAL A 289 25.76 5.75 17.63
N GLU A 290 24.98 6.05 16.59
CA GLU A 290 25.43 6.56 15.28
C GLU A 290 25.02 8.03 15.01
N GLU A 291 25.17 8.49 13.76
CA GLU A 291 24.67 9.79 13.27
C GLU A 291 23.19 9.74 12.84
N GLN A 292 22.74 8.69 12.15
CA GLN A 292 21.33 8.61 11.68
C GLN A 292 20.32 8.69 12.83
N ASP A 293 20.75 8.31 14.04
CA ASP A 293 19.99 8.37 15.27
C ASP A 293 19.35 9.73 15.59
N TYR A 294 19.90 10.83 15.07
CA TYR A 294 19.43 12.20 15.35
C TYR A 294 18.45 12.75 14.29
N LEU A 295 18.10 11.97 13.27
CA LEU A 295 17.17 12.43 12.23
C LEU A 295 15.76 12.65 12.76
N VAL A 296 15.15 13.78 12.38
CA VAL A 296 13.76 14.13 12.72
C VAL A 296 12.73 13.09 12.25
N THR A 297 13.08 12.28 11.24
CA THR A 297 12.27 11.14 10.76
C THR A 297 12.16 9.99 11.76
N ARG A 298 13.02 9.90 12.79
CA ARG A 298 12.88 8.96 13.92
C ARG A 298 11.58 9.18 14.70
N TYR A 299 11.09 10.42 14.74
CA TYR A 299 9.98 10.83 15.58
C TYR A 299 8.64 10.81 14.81
N PRO A 300 7.56 10.24 15.39
CA PRO A 300 7.53 9.39 16.59
C PRO A 300 8.05 7.98 16.26
N THR A 301 8.51 7.25 17.28
CA THR A 301 9.03 5.88 17.09
C THR A 301 7.98 4.97 16.46
N LYS A 302 8.41 4.19 15.46
CA LYS A 302 7.55 3.33 14.64
C LYS A 302 7.06 2.13 15.44
N ALA A 303 5.96 2.32 16.16
CA ALA A 303 5.26 1.30 16.91
C ALA A 303 5.04 0.00 16.11
N GLU A 304 5.52 -1.12 16.65
CA GLU A 304 5.44 -2.43 15.99
C GLU A 304 4.02 -2.81 15.56
N LYS A 305 3.93 -3.64 14.52
CA LYS A 305 2.68 -4.23 14.04
C LYS A 305 2.82 -5.74 14.11
N LYS A 306 1.98 -6.38 14.93
CA LYS A 306 1.78 -7.83 14.87
C LYS A 306 1.29 -8.20 13.46
N PRO A 307 1.67 -9.38 12.93
CA PRO A 307 1.13 -9.84 11.66
C PRO A 307 -0.41 -9.99 11.75
N PRO A 308 -1.14 -9.84 10.63
CA PRO A 308 -2.55 -10.22 10.59
C PRO A 308 -2.66 -11.73 10.85
N ARG A 309 -3.75 -12.18 11.48
CA ARG A 309 -4.06 -13.61 11.55
C ARG A 309 -4.57 -14.11 10.21
N ASP A 310 -4.33 -15.37 9.90
CA ASP A 310 -4.95 -16.02 8.75
C ASP A 310 -6.36 -16.54 9.09
N GLU A 311 -7.23 -16.59 8.08
CA GLU A 311 -8.58 -17.14 8.16
C GLU A 311 -8.98 -17.75 6.81
N GLU A 312 -9.38 -19.03 6.80
CA GLU A 312 -9.90 -19.71 5.59
C GLU A 312 -11.44 -19.79 5.62
N CYS A 313 -12.06 -19.69 4.44
CA CYS A 313 -13.52 -19.55 4.31
C CYS A 313 -14.01 -20.14 2.98
N ALA A 314 -14.90 -21.13 3.02
CA ALA A 314 -15.58 -21.61 1.82
C ALA A 314 -16.73 -20.64 1.44
N VAL A 315 -16.85 -20.30 0.16
CA VAL A 315 -17.86 -19.38 -0.36
C VAL A 315 -18.60 -20.04 -1.52
N TYR A 316 -19.90 -20.23 -1.35
CA TYR A 316 -20.75 -20.90 -2.32
C TYR A 316 -21.58 -19.86 -3.08
N ILE A 317 -21.22 -19.60 -4.34
CA ILE A 317 -22.02 -18.77 -5.24
C ILE A 317 -23.12 -19.65 -5.81
N ILE A 318 -24.30 -19.60 -5.19
CA ILE A 318 -25.45 -20.42 -5.59
C ILE A 318 -26.30 -19.66 -6.61
N GLN A 319 -26.50 -20.27 -7.78
CA GLN A 319 -27.27 -19.73 -8.91
C GLN A 319 -28.42 -20.68 -9.25
N ARG A 320 -29.67 -20.20 -9.18
CA ARG A 320 -30.87 -20.92 -9.65
C ARG A 320 -31.38 -20.38 -10.98
N THR A 321 -31.97 -21.24 -11.79
CA THR A 321 -32.89 -20.88 -12.89
C THR A 321 -34.21 -21.62 -12.69
N THR A 322 -35.33 -21.06 -13.17
CA THR A 322 -36.66 -21.68 -12.99
C THR A 322 -37.28 -22.10 -14.33
N GLY A 323 -38.48 -22.69 -14.29
CA GLY A 323 -39.28 -22.93 -15.49
C GLY A 323 -39.88 -21.66 -16.10
N GLU A 324 -40.22 -20.67 -15.26
CA GLU A 324 -40.97 -19.47 -15.66
C GLU A 324 -40.03 -18.29 -15.99
N THR A 325 -39.00 -18.08 -15.17
CA THR A 325 -37.96 -17.06 -15.38
C THR A 325 -36.69 -17.66 -15.97
N LYS A 326 -36.32 -17.21 -17.17
CA LYS A 326 -35.04 -17.57 -17.83
C LYS A 326 -33.83 -16.78 -17.30
N GLU A 327 -34.04 -15.88 -16.35
CA GLU A 327 -32.97 -15.06 -15.77
C GLU A 327 -32.34 -15.79 -14.56
N PRO A 328 -31.00 -15.87 -14.47
CA PRO A 328 -30.33 -16.51 -13.34
C PRO A 328 -30.42 -15.65 -12.07
N MET A 329 -30.95 -16.25 -11.00
CA MET A 329 -31.06 -15.65 -9.68
C MET A 329 -29.97 -16.20 -8.75
N PHE A 330 -29.38 -15.34 -7.93
CA PHE A 330 -28.28 -15.66 -7.01
C PHE A 330 -28.74 -15.58 -5.56
N LEU A 331 -28.36 -16.55 -4.73
CA LEU A 331 -28.66 -16.51 -3.30
C LEU A 331 -27.66 -15.61 -2.57
N ILE A 332 -28.18 -14.68 -1.76
CA ILE A 332 -27.38 -13.92 -0.80
C ILE A 332 -28.03 -13.93 0.58
N SER A 333 -27.20 -13.83 1.62
CA SER A 333 -27.62 -13.74 3.01
C SER A 333 -26.94 -12.59 3.74
N LYS A 334 -27.52 -12.16 4.86
CA LYS A 334 -27.09 -10.97 5.61
C LYS A 334 -26.25 -11.37 6.81
N ARG A 335 -25.05 -10.81 6.91
CA ARG A 335 -24.14 -11.04 8.05
C ARG A 335 -24.77 -10.49 9.35
N PRO A 336 -24.46 -11.09 10.52
CA PRO A 336 -24.96 -10.61 11.81
C PRO A 336 -24.69 -9.12 12.07
N ASP A 337 -25.48 -8.50 12.94
CA ASP A 337 -25.33 -7.10 13.34
C ASP A 337 -24.03 -6.76 14.09
N THR A 338 -23.23 -7.78 14.47
CA THR A 338 -21.95 -7.63 15.18
C THR A 338 -20.83 -8.43 14.52
N GLY A 339 -19.58 -7.98 14.71
CA GLY A 339 -18.38 -8.66 14.21
C GLY A 339 -17.88 -8.17 12.83
N LEU A 340 -17.11 -9.02 12.15
CA LEU A 340 -16.49 -8.70 10.86
C LEU A 340 -17.55 -8.52 9.77
N LEU A 341 -17.52 -7.37 9.09
CA LEU A 341 -18.43 -7.01 7.98
C LEU A 341 -19.92 -7.04 8.37
N ALA A 342 -20.22 -6.70 9.62
CA ALA A 342 -21.56 -6.72 10.20
C ALA A 342 -22.65 -6.02 9.36
N GLY A 343 -23.82 -6.64 9.24
CA GLY A 343 -25.00 -6.11 8.56
C GLY A 343 -24.92 -6.02 7.02
N LEU A 344 -23.80 -6.41 6.41
CA LEU A 344 -23.65 -6.49 4.95
C LEU A 344 -24.27 -7.77 4.38
N TRP A 345 -24.59 -7.74 3.10
CA TRP A 345 -24.99 -8.94 2.35
C TRP A 345 -23.76 -9.73 1.90
N GLU A 346 -23.87 -11.05 1.75
CA GLU A 346 -22.82 -11.93 1.25
C GLU A 346 -23.38 -13.13 0.50
N PHE A 347 -22.52 -13.83 -0.23
CA PHE A 347 -22.81 -15.20 -0.65
C PHE A 347 -22.77 -16.14 0.57
N PRO A 348 -23.56 -17.23 0.58
CA PRO A 348 -23.43 -18.31 1.56
C PRO A 348 -21.98 -18.69 1.85
N SER A 349 -21.54 -18.43 3.08
CA SER A 349 -20.14 -18.63 3.50
C SER A 349 -20.04 -19.57 4.72
N LEU A 350 -18.95 -20.32 4.78
CA LEU A 350 -18.63 -21.24 5.88
C LEU A 350 -17.17 -21.03 6.29
N GLU A 351 -16.96 -20.52 7.50
CA GLU A 351 -15.63 -20.38 8.10
C GLU A 351 -15.01 -21.76 8.33
N LEU A 352 -13.72 -21.91 8.00
CA LEU A 352 -13.01 -23.19 8.05
C LEU A 352 -12.08 -23.23 9.27
N ALA A 353 -12.05 -24.37 9.97
CA ALA A 353 -11.23 -24.58 11.16
C ALA A 353 -9.82 -25.10 10.84
N ASP A 354 -9.62 -25.65 9.64
CA ASP A 354 -8.38 -26.22 9.15
C ASP A 354 -7.88 -25.37 7.96
N GLU A 355 -6.61 -25.00 7.94
CA GLU A 355 -5.98 -24.16 6.88
C GLU A 355 -5.53 -24.97 5.64
N GLU A 356 -5.80 -26.28 5.62
CA GLU A 356 -5.43 -27.21 4.53
C GLU A 356 -6.64 -28.00 4.01
N THR A 357 -7.76 -27.32 3.73
CA THR A 357 -8.93 -27.99 3.14
C THR A 357 -8.75 -28.25 1.64
N THR A 358 -9.18 -29.42 1.17
CA THR A 358 -9.31 -29.70 -0.27
C THR A 358 -10.66 -29.23 -0.81
N TYR A 359 -10.74 -28.91 -2.11
CA TYR A 359 -12.01 -28.64 -2.80
C TYR A 359 -13.05 -29.72 -2.52
N LYS A 360 -12.67 -31.00 -2.59
CA LYS A 360 -13.58 -32.13 -2.35
C LYS A 360 -14.22 -32.04 -0.96
N GLN A 361 -13.44 -31.84 0.10
CA GLN A 361 -13.97 -31.71 1.46
C GLN A 361 -14.88 -30.49 1.64
N ARG A 362 -14.55 -29.35 1.01
CA ARG A 362 -15.41 -28.14 1.01
C ARG A 362 -16.72 -28.36 0.24
N SER A 363 -16.65 -29.07 -0.88
CA SER A 363 -17.76 -29.36 -1.80
C SER A 363 -18.71 -30.41 -1.20
N GLU A 364 -18.18 -31.41 -0.48
CA GLU A 364 -18.97 -32.37 0.32
C GLU A 364 -19.69 -31.67 1.49
N LYS A 365 -18.99 -30.83 2.27
CA LYS A 365 -19.60 -30.03 3.36
C LYS A 365 -20.65 -29.03 2.87
N ALA A 366 -20.59 -28.59 1.61
CA ALA A 366 -21.53 -27.62 1.05
C ALA A 366 -22.98 -28.11 1.09
N ALA A 367 -23.23 -29.37 0.73
CA ALA A 367 -24.59 -29.89 0.57
C ALA A 367 -25.35 -29.95 1.90
N SER A 368 -24.69 -30.41 2.98
CA SER A 368 -25.28 -30.37 4.32
C SER A 368 -25.43 -28.93 4.82
N PHE A 369 -24.41 -28.08 4.66
CA PHE A 369 -24.50 -26.66 5.04
C PHE A 369 -25.66 -25.93 4.36
N ILE A 370 -25.85 -26.13 3.06
CA ILE A 370 -26.91 -25.49 2.26
C ILE A 370 -28.30 -26.01 2.66
N ARG A 371 -28.45 -27.34 2.80
CA ARG A 371 -29.69 -27.98 3.28
C ARG A 371 -30.05 -27.55 4.72
N GLU A 372 -29.07 -27.44 5.60
CA GLU A 372 -29.28 -27.06 7.01
C GLU A 372 -29.58 -25.57 7.17
N ARG A 373 -28.74 -24.68 6.62
CA ARG A 373 -28.82 -23.23 6.84
C ARG A 373 -29.84 -22.54 5.93
N TYR A 374 -30.05 -23.05 4.73
CA TYR A 374 -30.89 -22.42 3.70
C TYR A 374 -32.05 -23.31 3.20
N LYS A 375 -32.21 -24.54 3.70
CA LYS A 375 -33.34 -25.45 3.33
C LYS A 375 -33.45 -25.79 1.84
N ILE A 376 -32.43 -25.46 1.05
CA ILE A 376 -32.30 -25.86 -0.35
C ILE A 376 -31.69 -27.27 -0.37
N ASP A 377 -32.40 -28.22 -0.95
CA ASP A 377 -31.89 -29.56 -1.16
C ASP A 377 -31.29 -29.67 -2.57
N LEU A 378 -29.97 -29.78 -2.68
CA LEU A 378 -29.29 -29.89 -3.98
C LEU A 378 -29.54 -31.24 -4.67
N ASP A 379 -29.92 -32.29 -3.92
CA ASP A 379 -30.12 -33.64 -4.46
C ASP A 379 -31.50 -33.79 -5.14
N ASP A 380 -32.45 -32.86 -4.93
CA ASP A 380 -33.78 -32.78 -5.59
C ASP A 380 -33.81 -31.74 -6.74
N THR A 381 -32.67 -31.45 -7.37
CA THR A 381 -32.54 -30.40 -8.42
C THR A 381 -32.31 -30.95 -9.83
N GLU A 382 -32.81 -30.23 -10.85
CA GLU A 382 -32.46 -30.48 -12.25
C GLU A 382 -31.13 -29.80 -12.62
N GLN A 383 -30.34 -30.45 -13.48
CA GLN A 383 -29.17 -29.84 -14.13
C GLN A 383 -28.14 -29.24 -13.14
N LEU A 384 -27.88 -29.92 -12.02
CA LEU A 384 -26.87 -29.53 -11.04
C LEU A 384 -25.45 -29.56 -11.65
N GLU A 385 -24.87 -28.39 -11.85
CA GLU A 385 -23.48 -28.15 -12.26
C GLU A 385 -22.69 -27.55 -11.08
N ARG A 386 -21.48 -28.06 -10.79
CA ARG A 386 -20.61 -27.58 -9.70
C ARG A 386 -19.20 -27.34 -10.20
N HIS A 387 -18.64 -26.17 -9.89
CA HIS A 387 -17.33 -25.76 -10.38
C HIS A 387 -16.49 -25.08 -9.29
N ASP A 388 -15.25 -25.53 -9.12
CA ASP A 388 -14.25 -24.77 -8.39
C ASP A 388 -13.88 -23.50 -9.19
N LEU A 389 -13.95 -22.34 -8.54
CA LEU A 389 -13.49 -21.06 -9.08
C LEU A 389 -12.11 -20.66 -8.51
N GLY A 390 -11.56 -21.45 -7.58
CA GLY A 390 -10.29 -21.19 -6.92
C GLY A 390 -10.34 -20.12 -5.84
N ASN A 391 -9.16 -19.63 -5.48
CA ASN A 391 -8.93 -18.94 -4.21
C ASN A 391 -8.84 -17.40 -4.37
N VAL A 392 -9.51 -16.68 -3.47
CA VAL A 392 -9.56 -15.21 -3.43
C VAL A 392 -8.98 -14.71 -2.10
N VAL A 393 -7.76 -14.18 -2.15
CA VAL A 393 -7.15 -13.53 -0.98
C VAL A 393 -7.68 -12.10 -0.80
N HIS A 394 -8.04 -11.74 0.44
CA HIS A 394 -8.44 -10.39 0.84
C HIS A 394 -7.76 -10.00 2.17
N LEU A 395 -7.13 -8.83 2.19
CA LEU A 395 -6.40 -8.33 3.36
C LEU A 395 -7.23 -7.28 4.09
N PHE A 396 -7.53 -7.55 5.35
CA PHE A 396 -7.98 -6.58 6.34
C PHE A 396 -6.78 -6.16 7.21
N SER A 397 -6.92 -5.07 7.97
CA SER A 397 -5.85 -4.50 8.81
C SER A 397 -5.31 -5.41 9.93
N HIS A 398 -5.99 -6.54 10.20
CA HIS A 398 -5.65 -7.51 11.24
C HIS A 398 -5.95 -8.98 10.84
N ILE A 399 -6.44 -9.22 9.61
CA ILE A 399 -6.83 -10.55 9.10
C ILE A 399 -6.41 -10.67 7.64
N ARG A 400 -5.71 -11.74 7.25
CA ARG A 400 -5.59 -12.21 5.87
C ARG A 400 -6.63 -13.31 5.67
N LYS A 401 -7.66 -13.04 4.86
CA LYS A 401 -8.76 -13.99 4.63
C LYS A 401 -8.65 -14.61 3.24
N VAL A 402 -8.68 -15.93 3.18
CA VAL A 402 -8.75 -16.72 1.94
C VAL A 402 -10.20 -17.16 1.76
N TYR A 403 -10.80 -16.79 0.63
CA TYR A 403 -12.11 -17.30 0.23
C TYR A 403 -11.94 -18.33 -0.88
N HIS A 404 -12.30 -19.59 -0.64
CA HIS A 404 -12.34 -20.63 -1.67
C HIS A 404 -13.72 -20.59 -2.32
N ALA A 405 -13.79 -20.15 -3.58
CA ALA A 405 -15.07 -19.91 -4.24
C ALA A 405 -15.52 -21.15 -5.04
N GLU A 406 -16.70 -21.68 -4.73
CA GLU A 406 -17.37 -22.71 -5.53
C GLU A 406 -18.61 -22.09 -6.19
N TRP A 407 -18.81 -22.34 -7.48
CA TRP A 407 -20.06 -22.04 -8.18
C TRP A 407 -20.94 -23.28 -8.18
N ILE A 408 -22.17 -23.13 -7.67
CA ILE A 408 -23.21 -24.16 -7.69
C ILE A 408 -24.36 -23.62 -8.53
N SER A 409 -24.57 -24.25 -9.69
CA SER A 409 -25.59 -23.89 -10.69
C SER A 409 -26.63 -25.00 -10.73
N TYR A 410 -27.91 -24.66 -10.66
CA TYR A 410 -28.98 -25.64 -10.84
C TYR A 410 -30.24 -25.03 -11.44
N ARG A 411 -31.15 -25.91 -11.84
CA ARG A 411 -32.50 -25.58 -12.27
C ARG A 411 -33.50 -26.15 -11.27
N SER A 412 -34.41 -25.31 -10.79
CA SER A 412 -35.50 -25.79 -9.94
C SER A 412 -36.79 -25.92 -10.72
N SER A 413 -37.53 -26.98 -10.41
CA SER A 413 -38.90 -27.24 -10.86
C SER A 413 -39.95 -26.53 -9.97
N ARG A 414 -39.51 -25.99 -8.82
CA ARG A 414 -40.32 -25.22 -7.87
C ARG A 414 -39.71 -23.82 -7.71
N ILE A 415 -40.43 -22.92 -7.05
CA ILE A 415 -39.84 -21.67 -6.56
C ILE A 415 -39.47 -21.90 -5.09
N ASP A 416 -38.19 -22.18 -4.84
CA ASP A 416 -37.65 -22.42 -3.49
C ASP A 416 -37.49 -21.10 -2.73
N ASP A 417 -38.62 -20.53 -2.30
CA ASP A 417 -38.68 -19.19 -1.71
C ASP A 417 -38.28 -19.16 -0.24
N VAL A 418 -36.98 -19.39 -0.06
CA VAL A 418 -36.22 -19.15 1.17
C VAL A 418 -35.88 -17.66 1.23
N GLU A 419 -36.92 -16.84 1.34
CA GLU A 419 -36.81 -15.38 1.44
C GLU A 419 -37.27 -14.88 2.82
N ASP A 420 -36.36 -14.25 3.55
CA ASP A 420 -36.63 -13.60 4.83
C ASP A 420 -35.78 -12.30 4.97
N LYS A 421 -35.79 -11.68 6.14
CA LYS A 421 -35.03 -10.43 6.39
C LYS A 421 -33.50 -10.60 6.38
N SER A 422 -33.01 -11.84 6.24
CA SER A 422 -31.61 -12.27 6.29
C SER A 422 -31.17 -13.14 5.12
N VAL A 423 -32.08 -13.57 4.23
CA VAL A 423 -31.79 -14.38 3.03
C VAL A 423 -32.72 -13.93 1.90
N LYS A 424 -32.19 -13.74 0.68
CA LYS A 424 -33.01 -13.44 -0.51
C LYS A 424 -32.32 -13.89 -1.80
N TRP A 425 -33.10 -14.09 -2.84
CA TRP A 425 -32.63 -14.24 -4.21
C TRP A 425 -32.53 -12.87 -4.89
N VAL A 426 -31.52 -12.67 -5.73
CA VAL A 426 -31.31 -11.42 -6.48
C VAL A 426 -30.89 -11.69 -7.92
N THR A 427 -31.31 -10.83 -8.85
CA THR A 427 -30.74 -10.79 -10.20
C THR A 427 -29.25 -10.40 -10.15
N LEU A 428 -28.51 -10.66 -11.22
CA LEU A 428 -27.10 -10.24 -11.34
C LEU A 428 -26.92 -8.72 -11.19
N GLU A 429 -27.89 -7.91 -11.61
CA GLU A 429 -27.82 -6.45 -11.51
C GLU A 429 -28.14 -5.92 -10.11
N GLU A 430 -29.04 -6.58 -9.37
CA GLU A 430 -29.27 -6.29 -7.94
C GLU A 430 -28.10 -6.75 -7.07
N LEU A 431 -27.48 -7.89 -7.40
CA LEU A 431 -26.28 -8.40 -6.75
C LEU A 431 -25.10 -7.41 -6.88
N LYS A 432 -24.90 -6.81 -8.06
CA LYS A 432 -23.88 -5.78 -8.30
C LYS A 432 -24.12 -4.50 -7.47
N LYS A 433 -25.39 -4.10 -7.31
CA LYS A 433 -25.83 -2.94 -6.52
C LYS A 433 -25.81 -3.19 -5.01
N SER A 434 -25.96 -4.44 -4.59
CA SER A 434 -26.01 -4.83 -3.17
C SER A 434 -24.71 -4.47 -2.42
N PRO A 435 -24.79 -4.06 -1.13
CA PRO A 435 -23.62 -3.74 -0.32
C PRO A 435 -22.94 -5.02 0.17
N ILE A 436 -22.30 -5.74 -0.76
CA ILE A 436 -21.51 -6.94 -0.48
C ILE A 436 -19.99 -6.62 -0.28
N PRO A 437 -19.26 -7.36 0.56
CA PRO A 437 -17.83 -7.15 0.83
C PRO A 437 -16.93 -7.15 -0.42
N THR A 438 -15.88 -6.32 -0.40
CA THR A 438 -14.92 -6.19 -1.52
C THR A 438 -14.22 -7.51 -1.87
N GLY A 439 -13.98 -8.39 -0.91
CA GLY A 439 -13.50 -9.76 -1.16
C GLY A 439 -14.47 -10.57 -2.04
N LEU A 440 -15.76 -10.57 -1.70
CA LEU A 440 -16.79 -11.29 -2.46
C LEU A 440 -17.08 -10.64 -3.82
N LYS A 441 -16.90 -9.31 -3.95
CA LYS A 441 -16.88 -8.62 -5.26
C LYS A 441 -15.73 -9.08 -6.16
N LYS A 442 -14.65 -9.70 -5.64
CA LYS A 442 -13.64 -10.40 -6.46
C LYS A 442 -14.15 -11.77 -6.91
N ALA A 443 -14.76 -12.55 -6.01
CA ALA A 443 -15.30 -13.88 -6.34
C ALA A 443 -16.34 -13.83 -7.47
N LEU A 444 -17.27 -12.86 -7.41
CA LEU A 444 -18.23 -12.62 -8.51
C LEU A 444 -17.54 -12.29 -9.85
N LYS A 445 -16.43 -11.54 -9.82
CA LYS A 445 -15.63 -11.26 -11.04
C LYS A 445 -14.87 -12.48 -11.57
N ILE A 446 -14.64 -13.52 -10.75
CA ILE A 446 -14.11 -14.80 -11.24
C ILE A 446 -15.23 -15.58 -11.94
N LEU A 447 -16.43 -15.64 -11.35
CA LEU A 447 -17.59 -16.26 -12.02
C LEU A 447 -17.89 -15.59 -13.38
N GLU A 448 -17.92 -14.25 -13.43
CA GLU A 448 -18.11 -13.52 -14.69
C GLU A 448 -17.01 -13.80 -15.74
N LYS A 449 -15.79 -14.18 -15.33
CA LYS A 449 -14.73 -14.63 -16.24
C LYS A 449 -14.95 -16.07 -16.68
N PHE A 450 -15.28 -16.96 -15.74
CA PHE A 450 -15.51 -18.39 -15.97
C PHE A 450 -16.61 -18.60 -17.02
N GLN A 451 -17.79 -18.01 -16.81
CA GLN A 451 -18.93 -18.11 -17.74
C GLN A 451 -18.58 -17.57 -19.14
N LYS A 452 -17.82 -16.47 -19.24
CA LYS A 452 -17.35 -15.91 -20.54
C LYS A 452 -16.36 -16.86 -21.25
N CYS A 453 -15.46 -17.51 -20.51
CA CYS A 453 -14.58 -18.53 -21.05
C CYS A 453 -15.36 -19.76 -21.52
N GLU A 454 -16.32 -20.22 -20.72
CA GLU A 454 -17.11 -21.40 -21.02
C GLU A 454 -17.97 -21.24 -22.29
N ILE A 455 -18.68 -20.11 -22.43
CA ILE A 455 -19.41 -19.75 -23.66
C ILE A 455 -18.45 -19.71 -24.86
N ARG A 456 -17.24 -19.17 -24.70
CA ARG A 456 -16.19 -19.13 -25.73
C ARG A 456 -15.58 -20.52 -26.05
N MET A 457 -15.81 -21.53 -25.21
CA MET A 457 -15.49 -22.93 -25.53
C MET A 457 -16.69 -23.64 -26.18
N ARG A 458 -17.90 -23.56 -25.59
CA ARG A 458 -19.15 -24.13 -26.16
C ARG A 458 -19.34 -23.66 -27.62
N ASN A 459 -19.11 -22.38 -27.91
CA ASN A 459 -19.17 -21.82 -29.28
C ASN A 459 -18.03 -22.25 -30.22
N ARG A 460 -16.87 -22.70 -29.71
CA ARG A 460 -15.75 -23.19 -30.55
C ARG A 460 -15.85 -24.67 -30.90
N PHE A 461 -16.51 -25.47 -30.05
CA PHE A 461 -16.62 -26.93 -30.23
C PHE A 461 -17.98 -27.41 -30.73
N ALA A 462 -18.91 -26.50 -31.05
CA ALA A 462 -20.26 -26.79 -31.55
C ALA A 462 -20.31 -27.70 -32.80
N GLY A 463 -19.21 -27.85 -33.53
CA GLY A 463 -19.10 -28.70 -34.72
C GLY A 463 -18.82 -30.19 -34.47
N ASN A 464 -18.28 -30.61 -33.31
CA ASN A 464 -17.76 -31.98 -33.13
C ASN A 464 -18.28 -32.72 -31.88
N LYS A 465 -19.54 -33.19 -31.94
CA LYS A 465 -20.29 -33.78 -30.81
C LYS A 465 -19.68 -35.03 -30.15
N GLN A 466 -18.64 -35.65 -30.70
CA GLN A 466 -18.04 -36.88 -30.14
C GLN A 466 -16.79 -36.66 -29.28
N GLU A 467 -16.11 -35.51 -29.38
CA GLU A 467 -14.92 -35.23 -28.54
C GLU A 467 -15.28 -34.60 -27.19
N THR A 468 -16.33 -33.76 -27.13
CA THR A 468 -16.68 -32.97 -25.95
C THR A 468 -16.91 -33.82 -24.70
N VAL A 469 -17.50 -35.01 -24.86
CA VAL A 469 -17.82 -35.92 -23.75
C VAL A 469 -16.60 -36.72 -23.25
N ARG A 470 -15.58 -36.95 -24.09
CA ARG A 470 -14.42 -37.79 -23.75
C ARG A 470 -13.30 -37.05 -23.01
N LEU A 471 -13.18 -35.74 -23.17
CA LEU A 471 -12.12 -34.95 -22.55
C LEU A 471 -12.47 -34.44 -21.14
N VAL A 472 -13.74 -34.10 -20.89
CA VAL A 472 -14.18 -33.57 -19.58
C VAL A 472 -14.13 -34.64 -18.47
N SER A 473 -14.39 -35.91 -18.79
CA SER A 473 -14.57 -36.98 -17.81
C SER A 473 -13.31 -37.81 -17.50
N ARG A 474 -12.09 -37.33 -17.82
CA ARG A 474 -10.85 -38.16 -17.76
C ARG A 474 -9.67 -37.61 -16.95
N ARG A 475 -9.92 -36.65 -16.04
CA ARG A 475 -8.95 -36.19 -15.02
C ARG A 475 -9.53 -36.23 -13.60
N ILE A 476 -10.06 -37.38 -13.16
CA ILE A 476 -10.05 -37.82 -11.75
C ILE A 476 -9.99 -39.36 -11.78
N THR A 477 -8.83 -39.91 -11.40
CA THR A 477 -8.68 -41.30 -10.94
C THR A 477 -7.57 -41.28 -9.88
N LEU A 478 -7.82 -41.93 -8.75
CA LEU A 478 -6.95 -41.88 -7.58
C LEU A 478 -5.56 -42.46 -7.88
N ALA A 479 -4.56 -41.58 -7.84
CA ALA A 479 -3.22 -41.94 -7.38
C ALA A 479 -3.04 -41.39 -5.96
N SER A 480 -2.18 -42.03 -5.19
CA SER A 480 -1.85 -41.76 -3.79
C SER A 480 -1.59 -40.29 -3.45
N LEU A 481 -1.86 -39.95 -2.17
CA LEU A 481 -1.40 -38.74 -1.48
C LEU A 481 -0.04 -38.23 -2.00
N PRO A 482 0.06 -36.98 -2.47
CA PRO A 482 1.30 -36.25 -2.29
C PRO A 482 1.40 -35.89 -0.80
N THR A 483 2.35 -36.53 -0.11
CA THR A 483 3.13 -35.87 0.94
C THR A 483 3.57 -34.50 0.42
N ILE A 484 3.82 -33.50 1.28
CA ILE A 484 4.44 -32.23 0.85
C ILE A 484 5.78 -32.56 0.17
N HIS A 485 5.76 -32.63 -1.16
CA HIS A 485 6.95 -32.80 -1.97
C HIS A 485 7.60 -31.44 -2.10
N THR A 486 8.41 -31.10 -1.10
CA THR A 486 9.58 -30.25 -1.30
C THR A 486 10.45 -30.94 -2.35
N GLN A 487 10.19 -30.63 -3.61
CA GLN A 487 11.02 -31.09 -4.70
C GLN A 487 12.15 -30.08 -4.84
N ASP A 488 13.37 -30.51 -4.55
CA ASP A 488 14.57 -29.73 -4.82
C ASP A 488 14.64 -29.53 -6.34
N VAL A 489 14.25 -28.34 -6.80
CA VAL A 489 14.33 -28.00 -8.22
C VAL A 489 15.71 -27.42 -8.46
N GLU A 490 16.63 -28.32 -8.78
CA GLU A 490 17.92 -27.96 -9.33
C GLU A 490 17.71 -27.06 -10.57
N CYS A 491 18.31 -25.87 -10.54
CA CYS A 491 18.48 -25.08 -11.75
C CYS A 491 19.28 -25.92 -12.76
N GLN A 492 18.71 -26.17 -13.93
CA GLN A 492 19.36 -26.91 -15.01
C GLN A 492 19.92 -25.95 -16.05
N ASN A 493 21.10 -26.25 -16.59
CA ASN A 493 21.66 -25.47 -17.69
C ASN A 493 20.83 -25.71 -18.97
N TYR A 494 20.24 -24.65 -19.55
CA TYR A 494 19.46 -24.76 -20.79
C TYR A 494 19.57 -23.53 -21.68
N LYS A 495 19.30 -23.73 -22.98
CA LYS A 495 19.28 -22.70 -24.01
C LYS A 495 17.98 -22.76 -24.78
N THR A 496 17.12 -21.74 -24.65
CA THR A 496 15.95 -21.57 -25.49
C THR A 496 16.37 -20.90 -26.80
N ASP A 497 16.26 -21.62 -27.92
CA ASP A 497 16.36 -21.07 -29.27
C ASP A 497 14.97 -20.70 -29.78
N PHE A 498 14.62 -19.40 -29.73
CA PHE A 498 13.31 -18.89 -30.13
C PHE A 498 13.08 -18.91 -31.65
N THR A 499 14.07 -19.32 -32.46
CA THR A 499 13.82 -19.68 -33.87
C THR A 499 13.12 -21.04 -34.00
N ARG A 500 13.09 -21.85 -32.92
CA ARG A 500 12.54 -23.21 -32.89
C ARG A 500 11.37 -23.38 -31.92
N SER A 501 11.47 -22.84 -30.70
CA SER A 501 10.43 -23.02 -29.67
C SER A 501 10.47 -21.92 -28.59
N SER A 502 9.33 -21.73 -27.91
CA SER A 502 9.20 -20.99 -26.65
C SER A 502 9.00 -21.91 -25.43
N THR A 503 9.33 -23.21 -25.53
CA THR A 503 9.32 -24.14 -24.39
C THR A 503 10.16 -23.57 -23.24
N GLY A 504 9.62 -23.60 -22.02
CA GLY A 504 10.24 -23.02 -20.84
C GLY A 504 9.87 -21.55 -20.55
N TRP A 505 8.94 -20.96 -21.32
CA TRP A 505 8.52 -19.57 -21.16
C TRP A 505 6.99 -19.41 -21.11
N VAL A 506 6.52 -18.53 -20.21
CA VAL A 506 5.11 -18.22 -19.97
C VAL A 506 4.87 -16.73 -20.21
N ALA A 507 3.97 -16.39 -21.13
CA ALA A 507 3.53 -15.00 -21.33
C ALA A 507 2.61 -14.59 -20.18
N ARG A 508 2.95 -13.52 -19.44
CA ARG A 508 2.15 -12.98 -18.33
C ARG A 508 0.82 -12.43 -18.84
N ASP A 509 0.90 -11.61 -19.87
CA ASP A 509 -0.25 -11.05 -20.56
C ASP A 509 -0.54 -11.88 -21.80
N MET A 510 -1.63 -12.64 -21.75
CA MET A 510 -2.08 -13.57 -22.81
C MET A 510 -2.68 -12.83 -24.02
N ASP A 511 -1.95 -11.87 -24.57
CA ASP A 511 -2.30 -11.08 -25.75
C ASP A 511 -1.51 -11.58 -26.98
N PRO A 512 -2.06 -12.53 -27.77
CA PRO A 512 -1.35 -13.14 -28.90
C PRO A 512 -1.13 -12.17 -30.07
N GLU A 513 -1.66 -10.94 -30.02
CA GLU A 513 -1.35 -9.92 -31.03
C GLU A 513 0.06 -9.34 -30.82
N THR A 514 0.54 -9.29 -29.58
CA THR A 514 1.77 -8.59 -29.17
C THR A 514 3.06 -9.38 -29.43
N TYR A 515 3.00 -10.63 -29.88
CA TYR A 515 4.19 -11.41 -30.22
C TYR A 515 3.98 -12.42 -31.36
N ALA A 516 5.07 -12.94 -31.91
CA ALA A 516 5.08 -14.08 -32.83
C ALA A 516 6.46 -14.77 -32.82
N LEU A 517 6.50 -16.10 -32.93
CA LEU A 517 7.74 -16.82 -33.25
C LEU A 517 8.08 -16.62 -34.73
N THR A 518 9.35 -16.41 -35.05
CA THR A 518 9.85 -16.16 -36.41
C THR A 518 11.21 -16.84 -36.64
N PRO A 519 11.66 -17.02 -37.89
CA PRO A 519 12.98 -17.60 -38.18
C PRO A 519 14.19 -16.81 -37.63
N VAL A 520 13.98 -15.61 -37.08
CA VAL A 520 15.02 -14.79 -36.42
C VAL A 520 14.87 -14.70 -34.90
N GLY A 521 13.88 -15.37 -34.30
CA GLY A 521 13.58 -15.35 -32.87
C GLY A 521 12.11 -15.04 -32.57
N VAL A 522 11.79 -14.81 -31.29
CA VAL A 522 10.49 -14.24 -30.91
C VAL A 522 10.49 -12.75 -31.27
N LYS A 523 9.59 -12.35 -32.17
CA LYS A 523 9.30 -10.96 -32.47
C LYS A 523 8.28 -10.46 -31.46
N MET A 524 8.70 -9.54 -30.60
CA MET A 524 7.84 -8.77 -29.72
C MET A 524 7.32 -7.54 -30.46
N LYS A 525 6.08 -7.12 -30.19
CA LYS A 525 5.42 -5.96 -30.78
C LYS A 525 4.81 -5.10 -29.67
N LEU A 526 5.09 -3.81 -29.68
CA LEU A 526 4.37 -2.82 -28.91
C LEU A 526 3.28 -2.24 -29.83
N LEU A 527 2.02 -2.40 -29.42
CA LEU A 527 0.83 -2.01 -30.16
C LEU A 527 0.21 -0.74 -29.53
N PRO A 528 -0.38 0.17 -30.33
CA PRO A 528 -0.90 1.42 -29.82
C PRO A 528 -2.04 1.25 -28.80
N PRO A 529 -2.22 2.23 -27.89
CA PRO A 529 -3.40 2.31 -27.04
C PRO A 529 -4.68 2.52 -27.89
N ARG A 530 -5.85 2.18 -27.34
CA ARG A 530 -7.16 2.41 -27.99
C ARG A 530 -7.49 3.89 -28.22
N GLN A 531 -6.80 4.78 -27.52
CA GLN A 531 -6.88 6.23 -27.67
C GLN A 531 -5.47 6.79 -27.50
N TYR A 532 -5.01 7.61 -28.44
CA TYR A 532 -3.74 8.33 -28.33
C TYR A 532 -4.02 9.78 -27.93
N ILE A 533 -3.48 10.20 -26.78
CA ILE A 533 -3.57 11.57 -26.26
C ILE A 533 -2.21 11.94 -25.67
N ARG A 534 -1.55 12.92 -26.28
CA ARG A 534 -0.33 13.55 -25.76
C ARG A 534 -0.72 14.64 -24.75
N LEU A 535 -0.09 14.60 -23.58
CA LEU A 535 -0.18 15.56 -22.49
C LEU A 535 1.20 16.16 -22.22
N HIS A 536 1.26 17.15 -21.35
CA HIS A 536 2.50 17.70 -20.80
C HIS A 536 2.31 17.90 -19.28
N ASP A 537 3.38 17.83 -18.51
CA ASP A 537 3.36 18.07 -17.06
C ASP A 537 3.55 19.57 -16.70
N GLU A 538 3.70 19.87 -15.42
CA GLU A 538 3.90 21.23 -14.90
C GLU A 538 5.20 21.89 -15.43
N ASN A 539 6.21 21.09 -15.77
CA ASN A 539 7.46 21.52 -16.40
C ASN A 539 7.37 21.57 -17.94
N HIS A 540 6.17 21.37 -18.50
CA HIS A 540 5.90 21.24 -19.94
C HIS A 540 6.56 20.00 -20.59
N MET A 541 6.95 19.00 -19.81
CA MET A 541 7.55 17.77 -20.33
C MET A 541 6.47 16.84 -20.90
N PRO A 542 6.61 16.39 -22.16
CA PRO A 542 5.58 15.60 -22.84
C PRO A 542 5.41 14.19 -22.25
N PHE A 543 4.18 13.67 -22.23
CA PHE A 543 3.86 12.27 -21.90
C PHE A 543 2.56 11.79 -22.57
N ASN A 544 2.34 10.48 -22.69
CA ASN A 544 1.13 9.89 -23.25
C ASN A 544 0.15 9.51 -22.14
N LYS A 545 -1.12 9.91 -22.23
CA LYS A 545 -2.16 9.57 -21.24
C LYS A 545 -2.43 8.06 -21.11
N TYR A 546 -2.12 7.29 -22.14
CA TYR A 546 -2.37 5.85 -22.22
C TYR A 546 -1.15 5.14 -22.81
N GLU A 547 -0.79 4.00 -22.22
CA GLU A 547 0.33 3.16 -22.64
C GLU A 547 -0.05 2.17 -23.76
N GLY A 548 0.89 1.86 -24.64
CA GLY A 548 0.78 0.78 -25.61
C GLY A 548 0.78 -0.62 -24.96
N ARG A 549 0.20 -1.60 -25.66
CA ARG A 549 0.20 -3.03 -25.25
C ARG A 549 1.45 -3.72 -25.79
N GLY A 550 2.22 -4.36 -24.92
CA GLY A 550 3.38 -5.18 -25.31
C GLY A 550 3.47 -6.48 -24.51
N PRO A 551 4.33 -7.42 -24.92
CA PRO A 551 4.45 -8.72 -24.27
C PRO A 551 5.48 -8.70 -23.12
N THR A 552 5.20 -9.51 -22.10
CA THR A 552 6.15 -9.88 -21.04
C THR A 552 6.11 -11.39 -20.84
N PHE A 553 7.28 -12.04 -20.87
CA PHE A 553 7.44 -13.48 -20.67
C PHE A 553 8.32 -13.75 -19.44
N ASN A 554 7.93 -14.74 -18.64
CA ASN A 554 8.75 -15.31 -17.57
C ASN A 554 9.33 -16.66 -18.00
N SER A 555 10.53 -17.01 -17.54
CA SER A 555 10.99 -18.40 -17.53
C SER A 555 10.16 -19.24 -16.56
N SER A 556 9.94 -20.51 -16.88
CA SER A 556 9.30 -21.49 -15.98
C SER A 556 10.24 -21.98 -14.86
N THR A 557 11.53 -21.64 -14.95
CA THR A 557 12.60 -22.10 -14.07
C THR A 557 13.19 -20.91 -13.31
N TYR A 558 13.53 -21.11 -12.04
CA TYR A 558 14.24 -20.15 -11.20
C TYR A 558 15.72 -20.50 -11.08
N LEU A 559 16.56 -19.48 -10.82
CA LEU A 559 17.95 -19.59 -10.41
C LEU A 559 18.22 -18.65 -9.23
N ARG A 560 19.11 -19.04 -8.30
CA ARG A 560 19.61 -18.16 -7.24
C ARG A 560 20.95 -17.52 -7.59
N TYR A 561 21.79 -18.21 -8.36
CA TYR A 561 23.06 -17.67 -8.88
C TYR A 561 23.43 -18.37 -10.19
N GLY A 562 24.15 -17.69 -11.06
CA GLY A 562 24.53 -18.21 -12.37
C GLY A 562 24.54 -17.12 -13.44
N LYS A 563 24.74 -17.55 -14.67
CA LYS A 563 24.92 -16.69 -15.84
C LYS A 563 23.71 -16.81 -16.77
N VAL A 564 23.07 -15.68 -17.06
CA VAL A 564 21.94 -15.54 -17.96
C VAL A 564 22.39 -14.70 -19.16
N SER A 565 22.41 -15.30 -20.35
CA SER A 565 22.83 -14.64 -21.60
C SER A 565 21.66 -14.57 -22.58
N ALA A 566 21.27 -13.37 -23.00
CA ALA A 566 20.15 -13.13 -23.92
C ALA A 566 20.63 -12.46 -25.21
N THR A 567 20.41 -13.10 -26.36
CA THR A 567 20.72 -12.53 -27.68
C THR A 567 19.52 -11.73 -28.18
N VAL A 568 19.62 -10.40 -28.12
CA VAL A 568 18.50 -9.45 -28.28
C VAL A 568 18.83 -8.40 -29.34
N LYS A 569 17.79 -7.95 -30.04
CA LYS A 569 17.76 -6.72 -30.84
C LYS A 569 16.60 -5.86 -30.35
N SER A 570 16.90 -4.64 -29.89
CA SER A 570 15.93 -3.78 -29.21
C SER A 570 14.91 -3.14 -30.14
N ALA A 571 13.91 -2.49 -29.55
CA ALA A 571 13.04 -1.56 -30.25
C ALA A 571 13.80 -0.28 -30.66
N ARG A 572 13.47 0.28 -31.84
CA ARG A 572 14.12 1.49 -32.36
C ARG A 572 13.53 2.81 -31.86
N VAL A 573 12.27 2.82 -31.43
CA VAL A 573 11.49 4.06 -31.24
C VAL A 573 11.56 4.56 -29.80
N GLY A 574 11.87 5.85 -29.63
CA GLY A 574 11.91 6.52 -28.33
C GLY A 574 10.63 6.35 -27.53
N GLY A 575 10.77 5.96 -26.27
CA GLY A 575 9.68 5.62 -25.34
C GLY A 575 9.34 4.12 -25.30
N ALA A 576 9.83 3.31 -26.25
CA ALA A 576 9.70 1.85 -26.17
C ALA A 576 10.94 1.24 -25.49
N VAL A 577 10.74 0.39 -24.49
CA VAL A 577 11.82 -0.21 -23.69
C VAL A 577 11.84 -1.72 -23.89
N THR A 578 12.99 -2.28 -24.26
CA THR A 578 13.21 -3.73 -24.33
C THR A 578 14.02 -4.18 -23.13
N ALA A 579 13.48 -5.07 -22.31
CA ALA A 579 14.06 -5.42 -21.00
C ALA A 579 14.40 -6.90 -20.87
N ILE A 580 15.48 -7.18 -20.13
CA ILE A 580 15.89 -8.49 -19.63
C ILE A 580 16.10 -8.32 -18.13
N ILE A 581 15.37 -9.06 -17.30
CA ILE A 581 15.28 -8.84 -15.86
C ILE A 581 15.41 -10.20 -15.16
N LEU A 582 16.25 -10.31 -14.13
CA LEU A 582 16.20 -11.45 -13.20
C LEU A 582 15.36 -11.01 -11.98
N ILE A 583 14.12 -11.47 -11.87
CA ILE A 583 13.17 -11.02 -10.84
C ILE A 583 12.84 -12.12 -9.81
N GLY A 584 13.08 -11.84 -8.54
CA GLY A 584 12.70 -12.66 -7.38
C GLY A 584 11.36 -12.22 -6.78
N ASP A 585 10.58 -13.17 -6.26
CA ASP A 585 9.21 -12.89 -5.79
C ASP A 585 9.16 -12.01 -4.51
N GLY A 586 10.29 -11.76 -3.84
CA GLY A 586 10.44 -10.78 -2.75
C GLY A 586 10.98 -9.41 -3.19
N ASN A 587 11.01 -9.11 -4.49
CA ASN A 587 11.47 -7.86 -5.12
C ASN A 587 13.00 -7.63 -5.15
N ASP A 588 13.80 -8.70 -5.00
CA ASP A 588 15.17 -8.69 -5.53
C ASP A 588 15.10 -8.71 -7.07
N GLU A 589 15.88 -7.87 -7.74
CA GLU A 589 15.76 -7.66 -9.18
C GLU A 589 17.11 -7.23 -9.80
N ILE A 590 17.44 -7.69 -11.01
CA ILE A 590 18.68 -7.36 -11.73
C ILE A 590 18.37 -7.08 -13.20
N ASP A 591 18.71 -5.88 -13.67
CA ASP A 591 18.19 -5.34 -14.93
C ASP A 591 19.25 -5.22 -16.03
N ILE A 592 18.80 -5.45 -17.27
CA ILE A 592 19.36 -4.88 -18.49
C ILE A 592 18.21 -4.27 -19.29
N GLU A 593 18.26 -2.95 -19.50
CA GLU A 593 17.25 -2.21 -20.25
C GLU A 593 17.85 -1.53 -21.48
N LEU A 594 17.17 -1.72 -22.62
CA LEU A 594 17.55 -1.21 -23.92
C LEU A 594 16.48 -0.23 -24.39
N LEU A 595 16.81 1.06 -24.37
CA LEU A 595 15.90 2.12 -24.78
C LEU A 595 15.84 2.26 -26.30
N GLY A 596 14.64 2.31 -26.86
CA GLY A 596 14.47 2.86 -28.20
C GLY A 596 14.83 4.34 -28.23
N GLY A 597 15.19 4.84 -29.41
CA GLY A 597 15.77 6.18 -29.57
C GLY A 597 17.25 6.27 -29.15
N ASP A 598 17.75 5.36 -28.30
CA ASP A 598 19.19 5.19 -28.10
C ASP A 598 19.78 4.26 -29.18
N VAL A 599 21.07 4.45 -29.48
CA VAL A 599 21.77 3.83 -30.61
C VAL A 599 22.74 2.76 -30.12
N ASN A 600 23.56 3.10 -29.11
CA ASN A 600 24.73 2.31 -28.70
C ASN A 600 24.88 2.25 -27.17
N HIS A 601 23.80 2.39 -26.38
CA HIS A 601 23.87 2.25 -24.92
C HIS A 601 22.87 1.23 -24.38
N MET A 602 23.29 0.47 -23.36
CA MET A 602 22.38 -0.24 -22.47
C MET A 602 22.40 0.39 -21.08
N GLN A 603 21.31 0.25 -20.34
CA GLN A 603 21.29 0.52 -18.91
C GLN A 603 21.33 -0.79 -18.13
N THR A 604 21.95 -0.74 -16.95
CA THR A 604 21.85 -1.81 -15.95
C THR A 604 21.54 -1.22 -14.59
N ASN A 605 20.77 -1.95 -13.81
CA ASN A 605 20.33 -1.59 -12.48
C ASN A 605 20.14 -2.86 -11.65
N TYR A 606 19.94 -2.73 -10.35
CA TYR A 606 19.53 -3.83 -9.49
C TYR A 606 18.80 -3.29 -8.25
N PHE A 607 17.87 -4.08 -7.72
CA PHE A 607 17.12 -3.80 -6.51
C PHE A 607 17.24 -4.96 -5.51
N TRP A 608 17.07 -4.64 -4.23
CA TRP A 608 17.12 -5.60 -3.14
C TRP A 608 16.02 -5.28 -2.12
N GLY A 609 15.20 -6.29 -1.80
CA GLY A 609 14.10 -6.17 -0.84
C GLY A 609 12.97 -5.20 -1.23
N HIS A 610 12.08 -4.92 -0.27
CA HIS A 610 10.75 -4.32 -0.48
C HIS A 610 10.68 -2.83 -0.88
N LYS A 611 11.71 -2.26 -1.51
CA LYS A 611 11.71 -0.87 -2.01
C LYS A 611 12.50 -0.73 -3.33
N PRO A 612 11.84 -0.47 -4.47
CA PRO A 612 12.56 -0.10 -5.68
C PRO A 612 13.18 1.29 -5.53
N LEU A 613 14.51 1.35 -5.42
CA LEU A 613 15.30 2.59 -5.37
C LEU A 613 15.67 3.04 -6.79
N TYR A 614 14.66 3.48 -7.55
CA TYR A 614 14.83 3.89 -8.95
C TYR A 614 15.99 4.88 -9.13
N THR A 615 16.80 4.69 -10.17
CA THR A 615 18.03 5.45 -10.50
C THR A 615 19.23 5.32 -9.54
N VAL A 616 19.07 4.83 -8.30
CA VAL A 616 20.17 4.79 -7.30
C VAL A 616 21.28 3.81 -7.69
N ASN A 617 20.91 2.63 -8.20
CA ASN A 617 21.86 1.60 -8.64
C ASN A 617 22.06 1.58 -10.17
N GLY A 618 21.52 2.56 -10.89
CA GLY A 618 21.55 2.64 -12.36
C GLY A 618 22.93 2.99 -12.91
N ALA A 619 23.28 2.43 -14.07
CA ALA A 619 24.46 2.81 -14.84
C ALA A 619 24.23 2.61 -16.34
N TYR A 620 24.78 3.51 -17.16
CA TYR A 620 24.78 3.45 -18.63
C TYR A 620 26.09 2.87 -19.15
N HIS A 621 26.03 2.01 -20.17
CA HIS A 621 27.19 1.30 -20.73
C HIS A 621 27.17 1.35 -22.25
N ASN A 622 28.33 1.64 -22.85
CA ASN A 622 28.47 1.65 -24.31
C ASN A 622 28.44 0.21 -24.87
N VAL A 623 27.68 0.01 -25.94
CA VAL A 623 27.66 -1.20 -26.75
C VAL A 623 28.51 -0.97 -27.99
N SER A 624 29.51 -1.82 -28.19
CA SER A 624 30.42 -1.76 -29.34
C SER A 624 29.78 -2.38 -30.59
N GLY A 625 29.99 -1.78 -31.76
CA GLY A 625 29.63 -2.37 -33.06
C GLY A 625 28.57 -1.59 -33.82
N LYS A 626 27.47 -2.26 -34.18
CA LYS A 626 26.31 -1.67 -34.86
C LYS A 626 25.28 -1.18 -33.83
N PRO A 627 24.26 -0.39 -34.25
CA PRO A 627 23.19 0.01 -33.35
C PRO A 627 22.40 -1.18 -32.78
N ILE A 628 22.01 -1.07 -31.51
CA ILE A 628 21.33 -2.11 -30.73
C ILE A 628 19.94 -2.51 -31.26
N TYR A 629 19.37 -1.71 -32.15
CA TYR A 629 18.10 -1.95 -32.85
C TYR A 629 18.28 -2.43 -34.31
N GLU A 630 19.52 -2.52 -34.83
CA GLU A 630 19.81 -2.99 -36.20
C GLU A 630 20.30 -4.45 -36.22
N ASP A 631 21.21 -4.81 -35.32
CA ASP A 631 21.77 -6.16 -35.20
C ASP A 631 21.46 -6.83 -33.85
N PHE A 632 21.81 -8.10 -33.71
CA PHE A 632 21.66 -8.85 -32.46
C PHE A 632 22.93 -8.81 -31.62
N HIS A 633 22.80 -8.33 -30.39
CA HIS A 633 23.85 -8.33 -29.37
C HIS A 633 23.50 -9.33 -28.26
N THR A 634 24.51 -9.91 -27.62
CA THR A 634 24.33 -10.89 -26.53
C THR A 634 24.65 -10.24 -25.18
N TYR A 635 23.58 -9.87 -24.49
CA TYR A 635 23.59 -9.24 -23.18
C TYR A 635 23.63 -10.32 -22.09
N THR A 636 24.56 -10.20 -21.15
CA THR A 636 24.83 -11.24 -20.16
C THR A 636 24.87 -10.66 -18.76
N VAL A 637 24.10 -11.25 -17.84
CA VAL A 637 24.26 -11.09 -16.39
C VAL A 637 24.93 -12.34 -15.86
N ASP A 638 26.11 -12.23 -15.26
CA ASP A 638 26.74 -13.29 -14.46
C ASP A 638 26.66 -12.91 -12.99
N TRP A 639 25.72 -13.54 -12.27
CA TRP A 639 25.36 -13.22 -10.89
C TRP A 639 25.86 -14.30 -9.95
N GLN A 640 26.78 -13.91 -9.09
CA GLN A 640 27.54 -14.76 -8.19
C GLN A 640 27.29 -14.35 -6.73
N PRO A 641 27.47 -15.23 -5.73
CA PRO A 641 27.21 -14.94 -4.31
C PRO A 641 28.01 -13.77 -3.71
N GLN A 642 29.02 -13.28 -4.44
CA GLN A 642 29.88 -12.16 -4.05
C GLN A 642 29.96 -11.04 -5.10
N ARG A 643 29.33 -11.15 -6.28
CA ARG A 643 29.30 -10.07 -7.30
C ARG A 643 28.27 -10.27 -8.39
N ILE A 644 27.82 -9.19 -9.01
CA ILE A 644 27.13 -9.23 -10.30
C ILE A 644 28.09 -8.64 -11.34
N THR A 645 28.22 -9.30 -12.49
CA THR A 645 28.90 -8.73 -13.66
C THR A 645 27.95 -8.68 -14.85
N TRP A 646 28.06 -7.62 -15.63
CA TRP A 646 27.30 -7.44 -16.88
C TRP A 646 28.28 -7.34 -18.05
N SER A 647 27.98 -8.06 -19.12
CA SER A 647 28.78 -8.03 -20.35
C SER A 647 27.91 -8.00 -21.61
N VAL A 648 28.46 -7.47 -22.69
CA VAL A 648 27.82 -7.39 -24.01
C VAL A 648 28.76 -7.99 -25.04
N ASP A 649 28.30 -8.99 -25.79
CA ASP A 649 29.10 -9.74 -26.77
C ASP A 649 30.43 -10.28 -26.19
N GLY A 650 30.41 -10.63 -24.90
CA GLY A 650 31.56 -11.11 -24.13
C GLY A 650 32.47 -10.01 -23.58
N GLN A 651 32.26 -8.73 -23.93
CA GLN A 651 32.98 -7.60 -23.34
C GLN A 651 32.35 -7.22 -21.99
N LEU A 652 33.14 -7.31 -20.91
CA LEU A 652 32.74 -6.88 -19.57
C LEU A 652 32.53 -5.36 -19.54
N VAL A 653 31.32 -4.91 -19.16
CA VAL A 653 30.98 -3.47 -19.08
C VAL A 653 30.70 -2.99 -17.65
N ARG A 654 30.20 -3.85 -16.76
CA ARG A 654 30.01 -3.52 -15.34
C ARG A 654 30.39 -4.68 -14.43
N VAL A 655 31.01 -4.35 -13.31
CA VAL A 655 31.11 -5.20 -12.12
C VAL A 655 30.44 -4.45 -10.97
N LYS A 656 29.75 -5.18 -10.08
CA LYS A 656 29.42 -4.71 -8.74
C LYS A 656 29.75 -5.84 -7.78
N GLU A 657 30.83 -5.68 -7.01
CA GLU A 657 31.13 -6.64 -5.96
C GLU A 657 30.12 -6.45 -4.82
N ARG A 658 29.76 -7.53 -4.14
CA ARG A 658 28.84 -7.53 -3.00
C ARG A 658 29.38 -6.69 -1.86
N ASN A 659 30.69 -6.70 -1.65
CA ASN A 659 31.35 -5.84 -0.66
C ASN A 659 31.09 -4.34 -0.94
N ASP A 660 30.96 -3.94 -2.21
CA ASP A 660 30.62 -2.56 -2.60
C ASP A 660 29.12 -2.22 -2.37
N THR A 661 28.31 -3.18 -1.94
CA THR A 661 26.92 -3.00 -1.50
C THR A 661 26.76 -3.13 0.01
N CYS A 662 27.84 -3.41 0.74
CA CYS A 662 27.80 -3.62 2.18
C CYS A 662 28.00 -2.30 2.93
N GLU A 663 26.93 -1.81 3.55
CA GLU A 663 26.94 -0.66 4.47
C GLU A 663 26.59 -1.19 5.87
N GLU A 664 27.50 -0.99 6.83
CA GLU A 664 27.38 -1.44 8.23
C GLU A 664 26.94 -2.90 8.45
N GLY A 665 27.50 -3.81 7.65
CA GLY A 665 27.52 -5.26 7.92
C GLY A 665 26.33 -6.06 7.38
N VAL A 666 25.32 -5.40 6.83
CA VAL A 666 24.40 -6.00 5.85
C VAL A 666 24.86 -5.56 4.45
N CYS A 667 24.33 -6.20 3.40
CA CYS A 667 24.67 -5.85 2.03
C CYS A 667 23.40 -5.80 1.16
N ARG A 668 23.18 -4.66 0.48
CA ARG A 668 22.07 -4.42 -0.44
C ARG A 668 22.25 -5.16 -1.76
N PHE A 669 22.28 -6.49 -1.70
CA PHE A 669 22.70 -7.37 -2.77
C PHE A 669 21.64 -8.43 -3.11
N PRO A 670 21.20 -8.53 -4.37
CA PRO A 670 20.28 -9.57 -4.82
C PRO A 670 20.76 -10.98 -4.43
N SER A 671 19.90 -11.73 -3.75
CA SER A 671 20.21 -13.05 -3.18
C SER A 671 19.03 -14.02 -3.08
N GLN A 672 17.79 -13.55 -3.28
CA GLN A 672 16.60 -14.40 -3.38
C GLN A 672 16.56 -15.11 -4.74
N PRO A 673 16.08 -16.36 -4.85
CA PRO A 673 15.95 -17.02 -6.15
C PRO A 673 15.01 -16.27 -7.09
N ALA A 674 15.49 -16.01 -8.30
CA ALA A 674 14.86 -15.20 -9.32
C ALA A 674 14.52 -16.03 -10.57
N ARG A 675 13.60 -15.54 -11.40
CA ARG A 675 13.29 -16.05 -12.74
C ARG A 675 13.64 -15.01 -13.78
N VAL A 676 13.98 -15.44 -15.00
CA VAL A 676 14.28 -14.52 -16.09
C VAL A 676 12.98 -14.01 -16.69
N GLN A 677 12.76 -12.70 -16.64
CA GLN A 677 11.68 -12.01 -17.32
C GLN A 677 12.24 -11.24 -18.52
N ILE A 678 11.55 -11.30 -19.66
CA ILE A 678 11.89 -10.60 -20.89
C ILE A 678 10.65 -9.91 -21.47
N GLY A 679 10.79 -8.71 -22.03
CA GLY A 679 9.63 -7.99 -22.56
C GLY A 679 9.93 -6.76 -23.38
N LEU A 680 8.86 -6.16 -23.91
CA LEU A 680 8.85 -4.89 -24.62
C LEU A 680 7.65 -4.05 -24.13
N TRP A 681 7.92 -2.90 -23.52
CA TRP A 681 6.89 -2.06 -22.87
C TRP A 681 6.97 -0.58 -23.28
N ASP A 682 5.92 0.19 -22.95
CA ASP A 682 5.77 1.61 -23.29
C ASP A 682 6.06 2.49 -22.06
N GLY A 683 7.23 3.15 -22.04
CA GLY A 683 7.66 4.08 -21.00
C GLY A 683 7.04 5.49 -21.10
N SER A 684 6.14 5.73 -22.06
CA SER A 684 5.61 7.07 -22.36
C SER A 684 4.66 7.67 -21.32
N LYS A 685 4.26 6.91 -20.29
CA LYS A 685 3.06 7.17 -19.49
C LYS A 685 3.20 8.30 -18.46
N ASP A 686 4.38 8.43 -17.87
CA ASP A 686 4.72 9.41 -16.85
C ASP A 686 5.92 10.23 -17.38
N SER A 687 5.91 11.55 -17.20
CA SER A 687 6.84 12.46 -17.92
C SER A 687 8.32 12.13 -17.71
N GLY A 688 8.75 11.91 -16.46
CA GLY A 688 10.14 11.51 -16.16
C GLY A 688 10.53 10.15 -16.75
N THR A 689 9.61 9.18 -16.79
CA THR A 689 9.85 7.88 -17.45
C THR A 689 9.90 8.03 -18.96
N ALA A 690 9.07 8.91 -19.53
CA ALA A 690 9.06 9.18 -20.96
C ALA A 690 10.35 9.87 -21.42
N GLU A 691 10.84 10.88 -20.67
CA GLU A 691 12.13 11.54 -20.90
C GLU A 691 13.30 10.54 -20.79
N TRP A 692 13.34 9.78 -19.71
CA TRP A 692 14.35 8.73 -19.49
C TRP A 692 14.38 7.76 -20.67
N ALA A 693 13.22 7.25 -21.10
CA ALA A 693 13.07 6.32 -22.22
C ALA A 693 13.28 6.93 -23.63
N ARG A 694 13.73 8.19 -23.74
CA ARG A 694 13.88 8.96 -25.00
C ARG A 694 12.58 9.14 -25.79
N GLY A 695 11.44 9.01 -25.11
CA GLY A 695 10.10 9.15 -25.66
C GLY A 695 9.51 10.56 -25.50
N PRO A 696 8.18 10.69 -25.43
CA PRO A 696 7.17 9.62 -25.47
C PRO A 696 6.87 9.19 -26.91
N ILE A 697 6.45 7.93 -27.09
CA ILE A 697 6.10 7.34 -28.39
C ILE A 697 5.04 8.18 -29.10
N ASP A 698 5.31 8.50 -30.37
CA ASP A 698 4.31 9.08 -31.28
C ASP A 698 3.54 7.97 -32.00
N TRP A 699 2.40 7.60 -31.43
CA TRP A 699 1.53 6.55 -31.97
C TRP A 699 0.79 6.94 -33.27
N VAL A 700 0.90 8.20 -33.76
CA VAL A 700 0.47 8.57 -35.12
C VAL A 700 1.49 8.14 -36.16
N ARG A 701 2.79 8.23 -35.83
CA ARG A 701 3.90 7.85 -36.72
C ARG A 701 4.25 6.37 -36.62
N ASP A 702 4.39 5.86 -35.39
CA ASP A 702 5.02 4.56 -35.12
C ASP A 702 3.97 3.49 -34.78
N SER A 703 3.11 3.17 -35.76
CA SER A 703 1.88 2.37 -35.55
C SER A 703 2.07 0.93 -35.05
N VAL A 704 3.25 0.33 -35.22
CA VAL A 704 3.68 -0.92 -34.56
C VAL A 704 5.19 -0.86 -34.35
N ILE A 705 5.62 -0.88 -33.09
CA ILE A 705 7.05 -0.95 -32.74
C ILE A 705 7.41 -2.41 -32.47
N SER A 706 8.67 -2.82 -32.67
CA SER A 706 9.07 -4.22 -32.47
C SER A 706 10.51 -4.38 -32.00
N ALA A 707 10.71 -5.41 -31.19
CA ALA A 707 12.02 -5.92 -30.73
C ALA A 707 12.07 -7.44 -31.01
N TYR A 708 13.26 -8.03 -30.96
CA TYR A 708 13.47 -9.45 -31.24
C TYR A 708 14.38 -10.09 -30.20
N ILE A 709 14.01 -11.27 -29.69
CA ILE A 709 14.88 -12.09 -28.84
C ILE A 709 15.12 -13.41 -29.57
N LYS A 710 16.38 -13.68 -29.90
CA LYS A 710 16.78 -14.85 -30.70
C LYS A 710 16.98 -16.08 -29.83
N ALA A 711 17.65 -15.91 -28.70
CA ALA A 711 17.89 -16.96 -27.73
C ALA A 711 18.06 -16.39 -26.31
N VAL A 712 17.77 -17.22 -25.31
CA VAL A 712 18.20 -17.02 -23.92
C VAL A 712 18.86 -18.31 -23.42
N GLU A 713 19.98 -18.17 -22.73
CA GLU A 713 20.80 -19.24 -22.19
C GLU A 713 21.01 -19.04 -20.69
N ILE A 714 20.84 -20.10 -19.91
CA ILE A 714 21.02 -20.10 -18.46
C ILE A 714 22.06 -21.15 -18.10
N GLU A 715 23.11 -20.72 -17.40
CA GLU A 715 24.17 -21.53 -16.82
C GLU A 715 24.12 -21.39 -15.30
N CYS A 716 23.63 -22.40 -14.61
CA CYS A 716 23.40 -22.39 -13.18
C CYS A 716 24.71 -22.56 -12.40
N HIS A 717 24.91 -21.78 -11.33
CA HIS A 717 26.02 -22.04 -10.41
C HIS A 717 25.87 -23.41 -9.73
N PRO A 718 26.91 -24.27 -9.71
CA PRO A 718 26.79 -25.66 -9.23
C PRO A 718 26.37 -25.79 -7.76
N GLU A 719 26.85 -24.89 -6.88
CA GLU A 719 26.71 -25.07 -5.42
C GLU A 719 25.49 -24.40 -4.76
N TYR A 720 24.90 -23.36 -5.36
CA TYR A 720 23.93 -22.48 -4.66
C TYR A 720 22.50 -22.54 -5.19
N ASN A 721 22.24 -23.42 -6.18
CA ASN A 721 20.94 -23.59 -6.82
C ASN A 721 20.11 -24.78 -6.33
N ASN A 722 20.39 -25.33 -5.15
CA ASN A 722 19.35 -26.07 -4.46
C ASN A 722 18.29 -25.05 -3.97
N ILE A 723 17.18 -25.01 -4.70
CA ILE A 723 16.04 -24.12 -4.49
C ILE A 723 14.87 -24.98 -4.02
N THR A 724 14.67 -25.01 -2.71
CA THR A 724 13.47 -25.58 -2.11
C THR A 724 12.26 -24.72 -2.47
N GLY A 725 11.37 -25.27 -3.28
CA GLY A 725 10.17 -24.59 -3.76
C GLY A 725 8.89 -25.31 -3.38
N VAL A 726 7.80 -24.55 -3.31
CA VAL A 726 6.43 -25.07 -3.17
C VAL A 726 5.78 -25.02 -4.54
N ILE A 727 5.25 -26.15 -5.02
CA ILE A 727 4.42 -26.18 -6.23
C ILE A 727 3.03 -25.65 -5.87
N THR A 728 2.64 -24.55 -6.50
CA THR A 728 1.32 -23.91 -6.33
C THR A 728 0.22 -24.67 -7.07
N GLU A 729 -1.05 -24.38 -6.76
CA GLU A 729 -2.22 -25.03 -7.38
C GLU A 729 -2.26 -24.91 -8.92
N ASP A 730 -1.68 -23.84 -9.48
CA ASP A 730 -1.52 -23.62 -10.93
C ASP A 730 -0.40 -24.47 -11.58
N GLY A 731 0.42 -25.15 -10.78
CA GLY A 731 1.60 -25.90 -11.22
C GLY A 731 2.89 -25.07 -11.31
N GLU A 732 2.87 -23.77 -10.98
CA GLU A 732 4.11 -22.98 -10.85
C GLU A 732 4.85 -23.35 -9.55
N LEU A 733 6.14 -23.66 -9.63
CA LEU A 733 7.02 -23.71 -8.47
C LEU A 733 7.34 -22.30 -7.98
N LYS A 734 7.26 -22.05 -6.66
CA LYS A 734 7.70 -20.79 -6.04
C LYS A 734 8.75 -21.02 -4.94
N PRO A 735 9.88 -20.28 -4.92
CA PRO A 735 10.93 -20.46 -3.92
C PRO A 735 10.48 -20.10 -2.49
N TYR A 736 10.88 -20.92 -1.52
CA TYR A 736 10.78 -20.53 -0.11
C TYR A 736 11.78 -19.42 0.22
N THR A 737 11.29 -18.28 0.73
CA THR A 737 12.06 -17.04 0.86
C THR A 737 11.97 -16.49 2.30
N PRO A 738 13.03 -16.60 3.13
CA PRO A 738 13.05 -15.98 4.46
C PRO A 738 13.34 -14.46 4.37
N PRO A 739 12.90 -13.65 5.35
CA PRO A 739 13.10 -12.20 5.36
C PRO A 739 14.57 -11.80 5.62
N HIS A 740 15.00 -10.69 5.00
CA HIS A 740 16.35 -10.13 5.18
C HIS A 740 16.51 -9.28 6.46
N PRO A 741 17.72 -9.22 7.05
CA PRO A 741 18.07 -8.27 8.11
C PRO A 741 18.21 -6.82 7.57
N THR A 742 18.20 -5.83 8.46
CA THR A 742 18.15 -4.38 8.16
C THR A 742 19.35 -3.60 8.69
N GLU A 743 19.63 -2.43 8.08
CA GLU A 743 20.91 -1.70 8.14
C GLU A 743 20.93 -0.45 9.03
N THR A 744 22.10 -0.22 9.66
CA THR A 744 22.71 1.06 10.14
C THR A 744 23.02 2.10 9.03
N SER A 745 24.06 2.94 9.16
CA SER A 745 24.49 3.86 8.08
C SER A 745 25.11 5.23 8.45
N SER A 746 26.14 5.29 9.31
CA SER A 746 27.07 6.45 9.43
C SER A 746 28.00 6.57 8.20
N LEU A 747 28.87 7.57 7.93
CA LEU A 747 29.35 8.90 8.43
C LEU A 747 30.11 9.52 7.19
N ALA A 748 30.43 10.79 6.92
CA ALA A 748 30.41 12.14 7.55
C ALA A 748 30.28 13.18 6.37
N GLU A 749 30.76 14.43 6.22
CA GLU A 749 31.36 15.59 6.96
C GLU A 749 31.17 16.85 6.00
N ASN A 750 31.82 18.04 5.92
CA ASN A 750 32.77 18.92 6.65
C ASN A 750 32.56 20.40 6.16
N VAL A 751 33.26 21.39 6.77
CA VAL A 751 33.44 22.84 6.45
C VAL A 751 32.22 23.77 6.65
N LEU A 752 32.53 25.02 7.06
CA LEU A 752 31.72 26.04 7.77
C LEU A 752 31.59 27.35 6.92
N PRO A 753 30.67 28.32 7.19
CA PRO A 753 30.50 28.96 8.52
C PRO A 753 29.12 29.48 9.00
N ASP A 754 28.94 29.40 10.33
CA ASP A 754 28.40 30.39 11.31
C ASP A 754 27.15 31.24 11.00
N TYR A 755 26.06 30.99 11.75
CA TYR A 755 25.21 32.00 12.41
C TYR A 755 24.39 31.33 13.56
N ARG A 756 23.64 32.11 14.36
CA ARG A 756 22.92 31.64 15.57
C ARG A 756 21.41 31.94 15.54
N LEU A 757 20.56 30.98 15.92
CA LEU A 757 19.35 31.13 16.77
C LEU A 757 18.60 29.78 16.94
N LEU A 758 17.49 29.75 17.71
CA LEU A 758 16.94 28.56 18.39
C LEU A 758 15.48 28.18 17.97
N PRO A 759 14.87 27.05 18.45
CA PRO A 759 13.81 26.27 17.77
C PRO A 759 12.52 26.93 17.26
N ALA A 760 12.18 28.16 17.65
CA ALA A 760 11.11 28.90 16.95
C ALA A 760 11.38 28.99 15.44
N LEU A 761 12.68 29.05 15.07
CA LEU A 761 13.14 28.97 13.68
C LEU A 761 12.81 27.64 12.97
N TRP A 762 12.46 26.54 13.63
CA TRP A 762 12.12 25.31 12.91
C TRP A 762 10.75 25.41 12.23
N LEU A 763 9.75 25.96 12.93
CA LEU A 763 8.47 26.27 12.29
C LEU A 763 8.65 27.46 11.36
N ALA A 764 9.22 28.57 11.83
CA ALA A 764 9.37 29.77 11.00
C ALA A 764 10.18 29.52 9.71
N ALA A 765 11.26 28.73 9.72
CA ALA A 765 12.01 28.41 8.49
C ALA A 765 11.20 27.58 7.49
N ILE A 766 10.34 26.66 7.95
CA ILE A 766 9.40 25.90 7.11
C ILE A 766 8.33 26.84 6.52
N LEU A 767 7.86 27.80 7.30
CA LEU A 767 6.75 28.69 6.95
C LEU A 767 7.21 30.01 6.28
N ILE A 768 8.53 30.23 6.16
CA ILE A 768 9.20 31.29 5.36
C ILE A 768 9.74 30.72 4.02
N GLN A 769 9.76 29.40 3.85
CA GLN A 769 10.09 28.73 2.58
C GLN A 769 8.86 28.36 1.74
N LEU A 770 7.65 28.78 2.17
CA LEU A 770 6.34 28.53 1.53
C LEU A 770 5.48 29.82 1.49
#